data_AF-A0AAE0DQV7-F1
#
_entry.id   AF-A0AAE0DQV7-F1
#
_cell.length_a   1.000
_cell.length_b   1.000
_cell.length_c   1.000
_cell.angle_alpha   90.00
_cell.angle_beta   90.00
_cell.angle_gamma   90.00
#
_symmetry.space_group_name_H-M   'P 1'
#
loop_
_entity.id
_entity.type
_entity.pdbx_description
1 polymer ?
#
loop_
_entity_poly.entity_id
_entity_poly.type
_entity_poly.pdbx_seq_one_letter_code
_entity_poly.pdbx_strand_id
1 'polypeptide(L)'
;MAEDSVHTPLLHQNGVFETVHVKDTPLFVSSLTWVLKIAMWVLFVAWIAFIFIYPTEFGSQLSQKWNRATSGTVFGITGNWYQHSCIWLLVNFVIDILWIAGSMFLAFSGPILVIVFLSIAHLIVSGEDHLERKKKTSKHPRFRLWTFPVLIDGPFGVVSAAEVIGIVVFVVFIIMAIYFYTLRNLNLLAKFQVPTKEQSVLMLELTGLRFGMIGLLCLAFLFIPVARGSVLLRLIDIPFEHATRYHVWLGHLTMLLFSLHGLFYVIVWAIQGHLIHELLEWKNIGIANLPGVISLLAGLMMWVTSLHPVRKQYFELFFYTHQLYIVFVVFLALHVGDFIFSIAAGGIFLFILDRFLRFCQSRRTVDVLSTKCFPCGTVELVLSKPTNLRYNALSFIFLQVRGLSWLQWHPFSVSSSPLDGKHHLAVLIKVLGDWTEKLRENILSISEAEPREELSSRPHTQITASVEGPYGHESPYHLMYENLILVAGGIGISPFLAILSDVLHRIREGKPCLPRNILIVWAVKNSNELPLLLDLDMESICPFFSNKLNIETCIYVTRESEPPLEEGRLHTAVNSTVCPLSIGCGMSVLVGTGNNIWSGLYVISSTVGFIISMALLNIFYVKPFGVSSWWYKGLLFSICMVSSVLIFGGPVIGLWHLWERRTTASDEYEDDKIKVDKAHNNGTIDHKDLNQKNQKSSTAILYGTRPDFKEIFGSVSKNWGHVDVGVIVCGPPTLQSSVAKEIRSHSLSRQNPDPVFHFNSHSFDL
;
A
#
# COMPACT_ATOMS: atom_id res chain seq x y z
N MET A 1 -63.91 -51.84 28.67
CA MET A 1 -64.00 -51.67 27.20
C MET A 1 -62.60 -51.29 26.76
N ALA A 2 -61.75 -52.28 26.43
CA ALA A 2 -61.58 -52.82 25.06
C ALA A 2 -61.02 -51.71 24.13
N GLU A 3 -59.87 -51.79 23.46
CA GLU A 3 -59.01 -52.89 23.02
C GLU A 3 -57.64 -52.30 22.54
N ASP A 4 -56.54 -53.00 22.84
CA ASP A 4 -55.43 -53.42 21.95
C ASP A 4 -54.79 -52.46 20.92
N SER A 5 -53.50 -52.08 21.07
CA SER A 5 -52.26 -52.76 20.59
C SER A 5 -51.90 -52.34 19.14
N VAL A 6 -50.67 -51.97 18.69
CA VAL A 6 -49.33 -52.58 18.74
C VAL A 6 -48.30 -51.58 18.13
N HIS A 7 -47.05 -51.55 18.68
CA HIS A 7 -45.69 -51.23 18.13
C HIS A 7 -45.48 -50.21 16.96
N THR A 8 -44.47 -49.33 16.86
CA THR A 8 -43.04 -49.19 17.28
C THR A 8 -42.49 -47.88 16.63
N PRO A 9 -41.20 -47.46 16.68
CA PRO A 9 -40.16 -47.52 17.72
C PRO A 9 -39.44 -46.14 17.96
N LEU A 10 -38.52 -46.18 18.93
CA LEU A 10 -37.53 -45.17 19.33
C LEU A 10 -36.68 -44.55 18.20
N LEU A 11 -36.49 -43.21 18.24
CA LEU A 11 -35.23 -42.49 18.04
C LEU A 11 -35.48 -40.97 18.18
N HIS A 12 -35.25 -40.39 19.36
CA HIS A 12 -35.12 -38.94 19.53
C HIS A 12 -33.64 -38.63 19.80
N GLN A 13 -32.92 -38.28 18.73
CA GLN A 13 -31.54 -37.80 18.83
C GLN A 13 -31.52 -36.39 19.44
N ASN A 14 -30.67 -36.23 20.44
CA ASN A 14 -30.30 -34.95 21.03
C ASN A 14 -29.59 -34.08 19.99
N GLY A 15 -30.27 -33.05 19.49
CA GLY A 15 -29.63 -31.94 18.80
C GLY A 15 -29.08 -30.95 19.82
N VAL A 16 -27.80 -31.11 20.18
CA VAL A 16 -27.05 -30.11 20.93
C VAL A 16 -26.85 -28.90 20.00
N PHE A 17 -27.68 -27.87 20.16
CA PHE A 17 -27.35 -26.54 19.68
C PHE A 17 -26.20 -26.01 20.52
N GLU A 18 -24.96 -26.20 20.07
CA GLU A 18 -23.82 -25.41 20.54
C GLU A 18 -24.07 -23.95 20.15
N THR A 19 -24.63 -23.18 21.08
CA THR A 19 -24.56 -21.73 21.04
C THR A 19 -23.09 -21.35 21.06
N VAL A 20 -22.56 -20.91 19.91
CA VAL A 20 -21.26 -20.27 19.79
C VAL A 20 -21.22 -19.13 20.83
N HIS A 21 -20.47 -19.34 21.91
CA HIS A 21 -20.24 -18.33 22.93
C HIS A 21 -19.50 -17.16 22.28
N VAL A 22 -20.23 -16.09 22.00
CA VAL A 22 -19.65 -14.78 21.68
C VAL A 22 -18.89 -14.34 22.93
N LYS A 23 -17.56 -14.32 22.85
CA LYS A 23 -16.72 -13.70 23.89
C LYS A 23 -17.04 -12.21 23.88
N ASP A 24 -17.79 -11.73 24.87
CA ASP A 24 -17.93 -10.30 25.10
C ASP A 24 -16.54 -9.71 25.28
N THR A 25 -16.14 -8.84 24.35
CA THR A 25 -14.91 -8.08 24.48
C THR A 25 -15.03 -7.23 25.74
N PRO A 26 -14.04 -7.26 26.66
CA PRO A 26 -14.14 -6.49 27.89
C PRO A 26 -14.30 -5.01 27.52
N LEU A 27 -15.33 -4.36 28.08
CA LEU A 27 -15.67 -2.94 27.84
C LEU A 27 -14.45 -2.02 27.89
N PHE A 28 -13.46 -2.37 28.70
CA PHE A 28 -12.16 -1.70 28.81
C PHE A 28 -11.36 -1.68 27.49
N VAL A 29 -11.27 -2.80 26.77
CA VAL A 29 -10.55 -2.90 25.49
C VAL A 29 -11.26 -2.09 24.41
N SER A 30 -12.60 -2.14 24.40
CA SER A 30 -13.43 -1.34 23.49
C SER A 30 -13.30 0.16 23.74
N SER A 31 -13.19 0.58 25.00
CA SER A 31 -12.94 1.97 25.39
C SER A 31 -11.51 2.41 25.05
N LEU A 32 -10.51 1.58 25.33
CA LEU A 32 -9.10 1.87 25.07
C LEU A 32 -8.81 2.04 23.57
N THR A 33 -9.33 1.14 22.73
CA THR A 33 -9.22 1.26 21.26
C THR A 33 -9.88 2.51 20.71
N TRP A 34 -11.01 2.93 21.29
CA TRP A 34 -11.69 4.16 20.91
C TRP A 34 -10.89 5.40 21.33
N VAL A 35 -10.34 5.41 22.55
CA VAL A 35 -9.47 6.49 23.04
C VAL A 35 -8.19 6.62 22.20
N LEU A 36 -7.50 5.51 21.90
CA LEU A 36 -6.32 5.53 21.03
C LEU A 36 -6.66 6.10 19.65
N LYS A 37 -7.78 5.67 19.06
CA LYS A 37 -8.22 6.18 17.76
C LYS A 37 -8.46 7.69 17.78
N ILE A 38 -9.13 8.22 18.81
CA ILE A 38 -9.36 9.66 18.95
C ILE A 38 -8.06 10.41 19.16
N ALA A 39 -7.18 9.91 20.04
CA ALA A 39 -5.89 10.54 20.30
C ALA A 39 -5.05 10.67 19.02
N MET A 40 -5.00 9.61 18.20
CA MET A 40 -4.32 9.64 16.90
C MET A 40 -4.92 10.65 15.94
N TRP A 41 -6.26 10.71 15.83
CA TRP A 41 -6.94 11.68 14.97
C TRP A 41 -6.71 13.12 15.41
N VAL A 42 -6.80 13.40 16.70
CA VAL A 42 -6.53 14.74 17.26
C VAL A 42 -5.08 15.15 16.97
N LEU A 43 -4.12 14.25 17.22
CA LEU A 43 -2.70 14.51 16.96
C LEU A 43 -2.41 14.74 15.47
N PHE A 44 -3.00 13.94 14.59
CA PHE A 44 -2.84 14.07 13.14
C PHE A 44 -3.42 15.38 12.61
N VAL A 45 -4.65 15.74 13.02
CA VAL A 45 -5.29 17.00 12.62
C VAL A 45 -4.52 18.19 13.16
N ALA A 46 -4.07 18.15 14.43
CA ALA A 46 -3.25 19.21 15.02
C ALA A 46 -1.91 19.38 14.28
N TRP A 47 -1.26 18.27 13.90
CA TRP A 47 0.00 18.28 13.16
C TRP A 47 -0.15 18.86 11.75
N ILE A 48 -1.16 18.43 10.99
CA ILE A 48 -1.46 19.00 9.67
C ILE A 48 -1.80 20.49 9.79
N ALA A 49 -2.66 20.85 10.75
CA ALA A 49 -3.03 22.23 10.99
C ALA A 49 -1.79 23.08 11.30
N PHE A 50 -0.87 22.59 12.14
CA PHE A 50 0.40 23.27 12.46
C PHE A 50 1.25 23.51 11.21
N ILE A 51 1.42 22.50 10.35
CA ILE A 51 2.16 22.65 9.08
C ILE A 51 1.48 23.68 8.17
N PHE A 52 0.16 23.65 8.10
CA PHE A 52 -0.62 24.50 7.20
C PHE A 52 -0.62 25.96 7.65
N ILE A 53 -0.65 26.22 8.96
CA ILE A 53 -0.57 27.58 9.50
C ILE A 53 0.87 28.10 9.59
N TYR A 54 1.90 27.26 9.47
CA TYR A 54 3.31 27.67 9.63
C TYR A 54 3.72 28.89 8.78
N PRO A 55 3.30 29.04 7.51
CA PRO A 55 3.59 30.24 6.72
C PRO A 55 3.02 31.54 7.30
N THR A 56 1.92 31.45 8.07
CA THR A 56 1.26 32.61 8.67
C THR A 56 2.10 33.23 9.78
N GLU A 57 1.80 34.47 10.15
CA GLU A 57 2.47 35.13 11.27
C GLU A 57 2.26 34.35 12.58
N PHE A 58 1.00 33.98 12.85
CA PHE A 58 0.62 33.18 14.02
C PHE A 58 1.37 31.84 14.09
N GLY A 59 1.42 31.09 12.99
CA GLY A 59 2.13 29.80 12.95
C GLY A 59 3.63 29.95 13.16
N SER A 60 4.25 30.97 12.57
CA SER A 60 5.68 31.24 12.79
C SER A 60 5.99 31.68 14.23
N GLN A 61 5.10 32.46 14.87
CA GLN A 61 5.23 32.81 16.29
C GLN A 61 5.03 31.59 17.20
N LEU A 62 4.09 30.70 16.86
CA LEU A 62 3.86 29.46 17.59
C LEU A 62 5.09 28.55 17.53
N SER A 63 5.70 28.40 16.35
CA SER A 63 6.95 27.66 16.18
C SER A 63 8.10 28.28 16.99
N GLN A 64 8.21 29.62 17.03
CA GLN A 64 9.22 30.28 17.86
C GLN A 64 8.99 30.06 19.36
N LYS A 65 7.74 30.14 19.83
CA LYS A 65 7.37 29.83 21.22
C LYS A 65 7.68 28.37 21.56
N TRP A 66 7.39 27.45 20.65
CA TRP A 66 7.73 26.04 20.78
C TRP A 66 9.24 25.83 20.91
N ASN A 67 10.03 26.45 20.03
CA ASN A 67 11.49 26.37 20.06
C ASN A 67 12.06 26.91 21.38
N ARG A 68 11.48 27.98 21.93
CA ARG A 68 11.85 28.51 23.26
C ARG A 68 11.39 27.65 24.43
N ALA A 69 10.27 26.93 24.31
CA ALA A 69 9.77 26.07 25.39
C ALA A 69 10.53 24.74 25.46
N THR A 70 10.94 24.22 24.31
CA THR A 70 11.63 22.92 24.20
C THR A 70 13.14 23.02 24.43
N SER A 71 13.68 24.24 24.53
CA SER A 71 15.11 24.51 24.72
C SER A 71 15.71 24.00 26.04
N GLY A 72 14.89 23.57 27.02
CA GLY A 72 15.34 23.06 28.33
C GLY A 72 15.04 21.57 28.61
N THR A 73 14.62 20.78 27.61
CA THR A 73 14.23 19.37 27.80
C THR A 73 15.38 18.39 27.56
N VAL A 74 15.17 17.07 27.70
CA VAL A 74 16.20 16.00 27.53
C VAL A 74 16.83 15.96 26.12
N PHE A 75 16.23 16.63 25.13
CA PHE A 75 16.83 16.91 23.81
C PHE A 75 17.79 18.12 23.80
N GLY A 76 17.94 18.79 24.95
CA GLY A 76 18.79 19.93 25.23
C GLY A 76 19.40 19.81 26.64
N ILE A 77 20.17 18.75 26.90
CA ILE A 77 20.86 18.60 28.19
C ILE A 77 21.97 19.66 28.30
N THR A 78 21.71 20.69 29.13
CA THR A 78 22.72 21.50 29.81
C THR A 78 23.30 20.71 30.99
N GLY A 79 24.57 20.33 30.88
CA GLY A 79 25.44 20.26 32.06
C GLY A 79 25.87 21.69 32.40
N ASN A 80 25.54 22.13 33.60
CA ASN A 80 25.76 23.48 34.11
C ASN A 80 27.25 23.66 34.49
N TRP A 81 28.06 24.34 33.68
CA TRP A 81 29.40 24.80 34.10
C TRP A 81 29.71 26.22 33.58
N TYR A 82 29.70 27.15 34.54
CA TYR A 82 30.36 28.47 34.64
C TYR A 82 29.90 29.63 33.73
N GLN A 83 29.20 30.54 34.43
CA GLN A 83 28.97 31.94 34.11
C GLN A 83 30.29 32.73 34.16
N HIS A 84 30.42 33.75 33.30
CA HIS A 84 31.44 34.81 33.22
C HIS A 84 32.54 34.64 32.15
N SER A 85 32.26 35.10 30.92
CA SER A 85 33.20 35.86 30.07
C SER A 85 32.53 36.26 28.74
N CYS A 86 32.89 37.40 28.14
CA CYS A 86 32.32 37.90 26.87
C CYS A 86 32.55 36.99 25.64
N ILE A 87 33.30 35.89 25.78
CA ILE A 87 33.39 34.77 24.81
C ILE A 87 32.09 33.93 24.78
N TRP A 88 31.25 34.06 25.81
CA TRP A 88 29.97 33.36 25.99
C TRP A 88 28.92 33.71 24.92
N LEU A 89 28.99 34.87 24.28
CA LEU A 89 28.05 35.27 23.21
C LEU A 89 28.36 34.59 21.86
N LEU A 90 29.63 34.33 21.56
CA LEU A 90 30.05 33.71 20.28
C LEU A 90 29.97 32.18 20.34
N VAL A 91 30.18 31.59 21.52
CA VAL A 91 30.03 30.15 21.76
C VAL A 91 28.55 29.74 21.90
N ASN A 92 27.68 30.60 22.46
CA ASN A 92 26.23 30.31 22.48
C ASN A 92 25.56 30.36 21.11
N PHE A 93 26.04 31.16 20.15
CA PHE A 93 25.43 31.21 18.81
C PHE A 93 25.55 29.90 18.02
N VAL A 94 26.65 29.15 18.24
CA VAL A 94 26.87 27.82 17.63
C VAL A 94 26.14 26.71 18.39
N ILE A 95 25.95 26.91 19.70
CA ILE A 95 25.11 26.07 20.56
C ILE A 95 23.64 26.26 20.11
N ASP A 96 23.12 27.47 20.00
CA ASP A 96 21.74 27.77 19.60
C ASP A 96 21.31 27.10 18.28
N ILE A 97 22.14 27.11 17.23
CA ILE A 97 21.76 26.54 15.91
C ILE A 97 21.51 25.02 15.95
N LEU A 98 22.23 24.27 16.78
CA LEU A 98 22.12 22.80 16.87
C LEU A 98 20.95 22.33 17.77
N TRP A 99 20.40 23.25 18.58
CA TRP A 99 19.34 22.97 19.56
C TRP A 99 17.96 23.20 18.94
N ILE A 100 17.90 24.08 17.93
CA ILE A 100 16.69 24.30 17.13
C ILE A 100 16.46 23.11 16.17
N ALA A 101 17.49 22.37 15.76
CA ALA A 101 17.34 21.18 14.89
C ALA A 101 16.54 20.06 15.57
N GLY A 102 16.84 19.75 16.84
CA GLY A 102 16.05 18.80 17.63
C GLY A 102 14.63 19.29 17.88
N SER A 103 14.45 20.59 18.14
CA SER A 103 13.12 21.19 18.35
C SER A 103 12.25 21.17 17.09
N MET A 104 12.83 21.49 15.92
CA MET A 104 12.15 21.41 14.62
C MET A 104 11.82 19.98 14.25
N PHE A 105 12.74 19.04 14.52
CA PHE A 105 12.45 17.62 14.36
C PHE A 105 11.23 17.24 15.21
N LEU A 106 11.18 17.61 16.49
CA LEU A 106 10.05 17.32 17.37
C LEU A 106 8.74 18.00 16.93
N ALA A 107 8.80 19.18 16.32
CA ALA A 107 7.61 19.91 15.84
C ALA A 107 7.05 19.33 14.54
N PHE A 108 7.91 19.02 13.56
CA PHE A 108 7.50 18.62 12.22
C PHE A 108 7.54 17.12 11.99
N SER A 109 8.56 16.43 12.50
CA SER A 109 8.78 14.99 12.27
C SER A 109 8.41 14.12 13.49
N GLY A 110 8.37 14.70 14.69
CA GLY A 110 7.99 14.01 15.92
C GLY A 110 6.55 13.48 15.92
N PRO A 111 5.52 14.28 15.55
CA PRO A 111 4.13 13.86 15.65
C PRO A 111 3.82 12.66 14.76
N ILE A 112 4.37 12.60 13.55
CA ILE A 112 4.16 11.45 12.64
C ILE A 112 4.74 10.15 13.24
N LEU A 113 5.87 10.21 13.95
CA LEU A 113 6.44 9.04 14.65
C LEU A 113 5.61 8.63 15.87
N VAL A 114 5.09 9.60 16.63
CA VAL A 114 4.19 9.33 17.76
C VAL A 114 2.89 8.68 17.28
N ILE A 115 2.32 9.15 16.17
CA ILE A 115 1.14 8.53 15.54
C ILE A 115 1.45 7.09 15.18
N VAL A 116 2.65 6.81 14.64
CA VAL A 116 3.05 5.43 14.34
C VAL A 116 3.13 4.57 15.61
N PHE A 117 3.68 5.07 16.73
CA PHE A 117 3.68 4.31 17.99
C PHE A 117 2.28 4.04 18.54
N LEU A 118 1.40 5.04 18.50
CA LEU A 118 0.00 4.87 18.90
C LEU A 118 -0.72 3.89 17.97
N SER A 119 -0.40 3.90 16.67
CA SER A 119 -0.99 2.98 15.69
C SER A 119 -0.60 1.53 15.95
N ILE A 120 0.66 1.29 16.34
CA ILE A 120 1.16 -0.03 16.74
C ILE A 120 0.41 -0.51 17.98
N ALA A 121 0.29 0.34 19.01
CA ALA A 121 -0.45 0.00 20.23
C ALA A 121 -1.92 -0.32 19.91
N HIS A 122 -2.55 0.46 19.02
CA HIS A 122 -3.92 0.24 18.58
C HIS A 122 -4.10 -1.09 17.86
N LEU A 123 -3.19 -1.46 16.95
CA LEU A 123 -3.23 -2.72 16.21
C LEU A 123 -2.97 -3.94 17.08
N ILE A 124 -2.13 -3.83 18.11
CA ILE A 124 -1.89 -4.91 19.08
C ILE A 124 -3.15 -5.15 19.92
N VAL A 125 -3.79 -4.08 20.39
CA VAL A 125 -5.00 -4.17 21.23
C VAL A 125 -6.23 -4.61 20.42
N SER A 126 -6.33 -4.21 19.15
CA SER A 126 -7.52 -4.47 18.32
C SER A 126 -7.50 -5.80 17.55
N GLY A 127 -6.50 -6.66 17.79
CA GLY A 127 -6.04 -7.73 16.90
C GLY A 127 -7.04 -8.76 16.36
N GLU A 128 -8.29 -8.81 16.84
CA GLU A 128 -9.34 -9.69 16.30
C GLU A 128 -10.72 -8.99 16.12
N ASP A 129 -10.92 -7.78 16.67
CA ASP A 129 -12.26 -7.18 16.84
C ASP A 129 -12.77 -6.33 15.65
N HIS A 130 -11.88 -5.94 14.73
CA HIS A 130 -12.23 -5.01 13.64
C HIS A 130 -13.18 -5.63 12.61
N LEU A 131 -13.07 -6.94 12.36
CA LEU A 131 -13.96 -7.62 11.42
C LEU A 131 -15.39 -7.70 11.97
N GLU A 132 -15.57 -7.78 13.29
CA GLU A 132 -16.89 -7.86 13.91
C GLU A 132 -17.55 -6.49 14.09
N ARG A 133 -16.76 -5.44 14.35
CA ARG A 133 -17.31 -4.10 14.60
C ARG A 133 -17.79 -3.40 13.31
N LYS A 134 -17.14 -3.66 12.16
CA LYS A 134 -17.60 -3.18 10.84
C LYS A 134 -18.85 -3.93 10.32
N LYS A 135 -19.21 -5.10 10.87
CA LYS A 135 -20.41 -5.88 10.49
C LYS A 135 -21.73 -5.24 10.93
N LYS A 136 -21.73 -4.28 11.86
CA LYS A 136 -22.92 -3.50 12.20
C LYS A 136 -23.15 -2.42 11.14
N THR A 137 -23.56 -2.85 9.94
CA THR A 137 -24.06 -1.91 8.94
C THR A 137 -25.34 -1.25 9.47
N SER A 138 -25.46 0.05 9.18
CA SER A 138 -26.69 0.81 9.36
C SER A 138 -27.79 0.14 8.55
N LYS A 139 -29.01 0.00 9.10
CA LYS A 139 -30.19 -0.49 8.36
C LYS A 139 -30.54 0.39 7.14
N HIS A 140 -29.92 1.56 7.02
CA HIS A 140 -30.12 2.50 5.94
C HIS A 140 -28.84 2.71 5.11
N PRO A 141 -28.97 2.75 3.77
CA PRO A 141 -27.84 2.99 2.88
C PRO A 141 -27.24 4.37 3.12
N ARG A 142 -25.91 4.43 3.18
CA ARG A 142 -25.17 5.64 3.58
C ARG A 142 -24.12 6.00 2.56
N PHE A 143 -24.19 7.24 2.10
CA PHE A 143 -23.19 7.78 1.20
C PHE A 143 -21.81 7.84 1.86
N ARG A 144 -20.79 7.29 1.17
CA ARG A 144 -19.38 7.33 1.61
C ARG A 144 -18.56 8.14 0.61
N LEU A 145 -17.87 9.17 1.10
CA LEU A 145 -17.05 10.07 0.27
C LEU A 145 -15.90 9.34 -0.46
N TRP A 146 -15.35 8.29 0.15
CA TRP A 146 -14.25 7.50 -0.41
C TRP A 146 -14.66 6.66 -1.63
N THR A 147 -15.94 6.28 -1.73
CA THR A 147 -16.44 5.41 -2.81
C THR A 147 -17.22 6.17 -3.87
N PHE A 148 -17.35 7.50 -3.74
CA PHE A 148 -18.11 8.30 -4.68
C PHE A 148 -17.19 8.94 -5.73
N PRO A 149 -17.29 8.55 -7.01
CA PRO A 149 -16.48 9.13 -8.08
C PRO A 149 -17.00 10.52 -8.46
N VAL A 150 -16.15 11.54 -8.34
CA VAL A 150 -16.49 12.94 -8.68
C VAL A 150 -15.88 13.34 -10.02
N LEU A 151 -14.58 13.09 -10.21
CA LEU A 151 -13.86 13.37 -11.46
C LEU A 151 -13.64 12.05 -12.21
N ILE A 152 -14.01 11.98 -13.49
CA ILE A 152 -14.09 10.69 -14.22
C ILE A 152 -13.18 10.66 -15.46
N ASP A 153 -12.83 11.83 -16.00
CA ASP A 153 -12.04 12.00 -17.23
C ASP A 153 -10.87 12.99 -17.05
N GLY A 154 -10.29 13.06 -15.85
CA GLY A 154 -9.12 13.89 -15.59
C GLY A 154 -7.80 13.20 -16.01
N PRO A 155 -6.68 13.94 -16.08
CA PRO A 155 -5.34 13.36 -16.24
C PRO A 155 -4.96 12.39 -15.09
N PHE A 156 -5.76 12.37 -14.02
CA PHE A 156 -5.60 11.55 -12.82
C PHE A 156 -6.55 10.33 -12.78
N GLY A 157 -7.28 10.05 -13.87
CA GLY A 157 -8.27 8.97 -13.91
C GLY A 157 -9.51 9.27 -13.08
N VAL A 158 -10.10 8.23 -12.47
CA VAL A 158 -11.28 8.35 -11.62
C VAL A 158 -10.87 8.78 -10.21
N VAL A 159 -11.29 9.98 -9.81
CA VAL A 159 -10.99 10.59 -8.50
C VAL A 159 -12.26 10.63 -7.64
N SER A 160 -12.15 10.09 -6.43
CA SER A 160 -13.19 10.07 -5.41
C SER A 160 -13.40 11.45 -4.75
N ALA A 161 -14.54 11.65 -4.10
CA ALA A 161 -14.83 12.90 -3.40
C ALA A 161 -13.81 13.21 -2.28
N ALA A 162 -13.35 12.18 -1.56
CA ALA A 162 -12.34 12.33 -0.51
C ALA A 162 -10.99 12.80 -1.09
N GLU A 163 -10.56 12.23 -2.22
CA GLU A 163 -9.34 12.64 -2.93
C GLU A 163 -9.45 14.08 -3.44
N VAL A 164 -10.60 14.49 -3.98
CA VAL A 164 -10.86 15.89 -4.40
C VAL A 164 -10.74 16.86 -3.23
N ILE A 165 -11.29 16.53 -2.05
CA ILE A 165 -11.16 17.37 -0.85
C ILE A 165 -9.69 17.53 -0.47
N GLY A 166 -8.91 16.43 -0.48
CA GLY A 166 -7.48 16.47 -0.22
C GLY A 166 -6.72 17.42 -1.17
N ILE A 167 -7.00 17.34 -2.47
CA ILE A 167 -6.40 18.22 -3.49
C ILE A 167 -6.76 19.68 -3.23
N VAL A 168 -8.04 19.98 -2.99
CA VAL A 168 -8.50 21.36 -2.73
C VAL A 168 -7.83 21.93 -1.49
N VAL A 169 -7.74 21.15 -0.41
CA VAL A 169 -7.10 21.56 0.85
C VAL A 169 -5.64 21.96 0.63
N PHE A 170 -4.89 21.18 -0.14
CA PHE A 170 -3.51 21.52 -0.45
C PHE A 170 -3.37 22.70 -1.42
N VAL A 171 -4.25 22.82 -2.43
CA VAL A 171 -4.25 23.99 -3.34
C VAL A 171 -4.48 25.27 -2.55
N VAL A 172 -5.47 25.26 -1.63
CA VAL A 172 -5.74 26.36 -0.72
C VAL A 172 -4.51 26.66 0.15
N PHE A 173 -3.85 25.63 0.70
CA PHE A 173 -2.61 25.81 1.46
C PHE A 173 -1.51 26.49 0.65
N ILE A 174 -1.26 26.08 -0.60
CA ILE A 174 -0.23 26.69 -1.44
C ILE A 174 -0.56 28.16 -1.73
N ILE A 175 -1.79 28.47 -2.12
CA ILE A 175 -2.23 29.84 -2.38
C ILE A 175 -2.08 30.69 -1.10
N MET A 176 -2.51 30.16 0.03
CA MET A 176 -2.40 30.82 1.33
C MET A 176 -0.94 31.05 1.73
N ALA A 177 -0.07 30.06 1.55
CA ALA A 177 1.35 30.16 1.85
C ALA A 177 2.04 31.22 0.99
N ILE A 178 1.77 31.23 -0.32
CA ILE A 178 2.28 32.26 -1.24
C ILE A 178 1.81 33.64 -0.80
N TYR A 179 0.53 33.82 -0.48
CA TYR A 179 -0.02 35.10 -0.03
C TYR A 179 0.68 35.64 1.22
N PHE A 180 0.76 34.84 2.29
CA PHE A 180 1.38 35.28 3.55
C PHE A 180 2.88 35.52 3.41
N TYR A 181 3.58 34.70 2.63
CA TYR A 181 5.00 34.90 2.41
C TYR A 181 5.29 36.13 1.55
N THR A 182 4.47 36.41 0.53
CA THR A 182 4.57 37.65 -0.24
C THR A 182 4.34 38.87 0.64
N LEU A 183 3.31 38.86 1.49
CA LEU A 183 3.07 39.94 2.45
C LEU A 183 4.25 40.14 3.40
N ARG A 184 4.84 39.05 3.90
CA ARG A 184 6.03 39.10 4.76
C ARG A 184 7.24 39.68 4.02
N ASN A 185 7.45 39.31 2.77
CA ASN A 185 8.53 39.83 1.94
C ASN A 185 8.34 41.34 1.69
N LEU A 186 7.13 41.79 1.35
CA LEU A 186 6.80 43.22 1.19
C LEU A 186 7.06 44.02 2.48
N ASN A 187 6.63 43.49 3.63
CA ASN A 187 6.88 44.11 4.94
C ASN A 187 8.37 44.17 5.30
N LEU A 188 9.17 43.19 4.87
CA LEU A 188 10.63 43.22 5.04
C LEU A 188 11.24 44.30 4.14
N LEU A 189 10.86 44.34 2.86
CA LEU A 189 11.36 45.36 1.91
C LEU A 189 11.04 46.79 2.38
N ALA A 190 9.85 47.02 2.90
CA ALA A 190 9.44 48.32 3.45
C ALA A 190 10.36 48.82 4.58
N LYS A 191 11.03 47.91 5.32
CA LYS A 191 11.94 48.27 6.41
C LYS A 191 13.33 48.69 5.93
N PHE A 192 13.79 48.24 4.77
CA PHE A 192 15.19 48.38 4.35
C PHE A 192 15.50 49.60 3.47
N GLN A 193 14.52 50.46 3.11
CA GLN A 193 14.72 51.69 2.30
C GLN A 193 15.73 51.53 1.13
N VAL A 194 15.60 50.45 0.36
CA VAL A 194 16.55 50.07 -0.72
C VAL A 194 16.15 50.73 -2.06
N PRO A 195 17.06 51.05 -3.00
CA PRO A 195 16.73 51.49 -4.35
C PRO A 195 15.82 50.52 -5.13
N THR A 196 14.96 51.03 -6.02
CA THR A 196 13.90 50.24 -6.72
C THR A 196 14.41 49.03 -7.52
N LYS A 197 15.60 49.13 -8.13
CA LYS A 197 16.20 48.02 -8.88
C LYS A 197 16.67 46.89 -7.95
N GLU A 198 17.31 47.23 -6.85
CA GLU A 198 17.78 46.29 -5.83
C GLU A 198 16.61 45.67 -5.05
N GLN A 199 15.52 46.42 -4.83
CA GLN A 199 14.28 45.89 -4.26
C GLN A 199 13.71 44.73 -5.10
N SER A 200 13.72 44.87 -6.42
CA SER A 200 13.17 43.83 -7.32
C SER A 200 14.00 42.54 -7.28
N VAL A 201 15.33 42.68 -7.24
CA VAL A 201 16.26 41.54 -7.12
C VAL A 201 16.10 40.84 -5.76
N LEU A 202 16.06 41.61 -4.68
CA LEU A 202 15.86 41.08 -3.32
C LEU A 202 14.48 40.40 -3.18
N MET A 203 13.44 40.95 -3.80
CA MET A 203 12.10 40.34 -3.80
C MET A 203 12.12 38.97 -4.50
N LEU A 204 12.83 38.87 -5.62
CA LEU A 204 12.96 37.61 -6.37
C LEU A 204 13.74 36.56 -5.57
N GLU A 205 14.84 36.95 -4.93
CA GLU A 205 15.65 36.08 -4.06
C GLU A 205 14.84 35.57 -2.87
N LEU A 206 14.16 36.47 -2.14
CA LEU A 206 13.30 36.08 -1.03
C LEU A 206 12.17 35.16 -1.51
N THR A 207 11.56 35.44 -2.66
CA THR A 207 10.49 34.59 -3.20
C THR A 207 11.00 33.19 -3.57
N GLY A 208 12.20 33.09 -4.13
CA GLY A 208 12.89 31.82 -4.37
C GLY A 208 13.07 31.02 -3.08
N LEU A 209 13.54 31.65 -1.99
CA LEU A 209 13.65 31.01 -0.68
C LEU A 209 12.30 30.47 -0.17
N ARG A 210 11.21 31.23 -0.36
CA ARG A 210 9.86 30.82 0.07
C ARG A 210 9.34 29.62 -0.71
N PHE A 211 9.58 29.56 -2.02
CA PHE A 211 9.23 28.37 -2.81
C PHE A 211 9.97 27.12 -2.32
N GLY A 212 11.25 27.24 -1.98
CA GLY A 212 12.02 26.16 -1.37
C GLY A 212 11.41 25.68 -0.05
N MET A 213 11.00 26.60 0.82
CA MET A 213 10.34 26.26 2.09
C MET A 213 8.98 25.59 1.89
N ILE A 214 8.13 26.09 0.98
CA ILE A 214 6.84 25.45 0.67
C ILE A 214 7.06 24.05 0.08
N GLY A 215 8.04 23.92 -0.83
CA GLY A 215 8.42 22.64 -1.42
C GLY A 215 8.87 21.63 -0.36
N LEU A 216 9.63 22.07 0.65
CA LEU A 216 10.05 21.22 1.77
C LEU A 216 8.89 20.76 2.66
N LEU A 217 7.89 21.62 2.89
CA LEU A 217 6.67 21.23 3.61
C LEU A 217 5.88 20.18 2.82
N CYS A 218 5.84 20.28 1.49
CA CYS A 218 5.24 19.25 0.63
C CYS A 218 6.05 17.94 0.67
N LEU A 219 7.38 18.04 0.67
CA LEU A 219 8.30 16.91 0.76
C LEU A 219 8.11 16.09 2.05
N ALA A 220 7.74 16.74 3.16
CA ALA A 220 7.44 16.06 4.43
C ALA A 220 6.32 15.00 4.29
N PHE A 221 5.37 15.21 3.36
CA PHE A 221 4.31 14.26 3.05
C PHE A 221 4.65 13.32 1.90
N LEU A 222 5.62 13.63 1.04
CA LEU A 222 5.86 12.94 -0.24
C LEU A 222 6.20 11.45 -0.09
N PHE A 223 6.96 11.09 0.94
CA PHE A 223 7.44 9.71 1.16
C PHE A 223 6.45 8.81 1.92
N ILE A 224 5.48 9.41 2.62
CA ILE A 224 4.49 8.68 3.43
C ILE A 224 3.66 7.70 2.58
N PRO A 225 3.11 8.10 1.41
CA PRO A 225 2.24 7.22 0.62
C PRO A 225 2.97 6.06 -0.07
N VAL A 226 4.31 6.12 -0.19
CA VAL A 226 5.12 5.11 -0.90
C VAL A 226 5.63 4.02 0.06
N ALA A 227 5.45 4.20 1.36
CA ALA A 227 5.82 3.24 2.37
C ALA A 227 4.80 2.08 2.43
N ARG A 228 4.90 1.13 1.49
CA ARG A 228 3.96 0.01 1.22
C ARG A 228 3.54 -0.77 2.48
N GLY A 229 4.49 -1.00 3.38
CA GLY A 229 4.31 -1.72 4.64
C GLY A 229 4.04 -0.84 5.85
N SER A 230 3.85 0.46 5.66
CA SER A 230 3.69 1.40 6.76
C SER A 230 2.44 1.11 7.57
N VAL A 231 2.63 1.04 8.88
CA VAL A 231 1.56 0.92 9.88
C VAL A 231 0.56 2.09 9.77
N LEU A 232 1.02 3.24 9.28
CA LEU A 232 0.17 4.41 9.08
C LEU A 232 -0.86 4.19 7.97
N LEU A 233 -0.46 3.65 6.82
CA LEU A 233 -1.39 3.37 5.70
C LEU A 233 -2.43 2.32 6.11
N ARG A 234 -1.97 1.31 6.87
CA ARG A 234 -2.81 0.29 7.50
C ARG A 234 -3.88 0.92 8.40
N LEU A 235 -3.48 1.79 9.33
CA LEU A 235 -4.41 2.47 10.25
C LEU A 235 -5.49 3.32 9.53
N ILE A 236 -5.10 4.07 8.50
CA ILE A 236 -6.03 4.93 7.75
C ILE A 236 -6.91 4.08 6.80
N ASP A 237 -6.58 2.79 6.62
CA ASP A 237 -7.27 1.83 5.75
C ASP A 237 -7.29 2.33 4.28
N ILE A 238 -6.24 3.07 3.89
CA ILE A 238 -6.00 3.51 2.51
C ILE A 238 -5.08 2.48 1.87
N PRO A 239 -5.53 1.79 0.81
CA PRO A 239 -4.67 0.86 0.07
C PRO A 239 -3.50 1.59 -0.58
N PHE A 240 -2.40 0.87 -0.76
CA PHE A 240 -1.23 1.40 -1.44
C PHE A 240 -1.54 1.97 -2.84
N GLU A 241 -2.41 1.32 -3.61
CA GLU A 241 -2.83 1.76 -4.96
C GLU A 241 -3.42 3.17 -4.98
N HIS A 242 -4.18 3.54 -3.94
CA HIS A 242 -4.72 4.90 -3.81
C HIS A 242 -3.67 5.84 -3.21
N ALA A 243 -2.86 5.36 -2.26
CA ALA A 243 -1.80 6.16 -1.65
C ALA A 243 -0.77 6.65 -2.70
N THR A 244 -0.37 5.82 -3.66
CA THR A 244 0.58 6.22 -4.72
C THR A 244 0.09 7.38 -5.57
N ARG A 245 -1.23 7.55 -5.76
CA ARG A 245 -1.78 8.70 -6.48
C ARG A 245 -1.42 10.03 -5.79
N TYR A 246 -1.46 10.06 -4.46
CA TYR A 246 -1.03 11.22 -3.68
C TYR A 246 0.48 11.47 -3.81
N HIS A 247 1.30 10.42 -3.89
CA HIS A 247 2.73 10.58 -4.15
C HIS A 247 3.00 11.21 -5.52
N VAL A 248 2.31 10.77 -6.58
CA VAL A 248 2.45 11.35 -7.93
C VAL A 248 2.08 12.84 -7.91
N TRP A 249 0.93 13.18 -7.30
CA TRP A 249 0.46 14.55 -7.21
C TRP A 249 1.39 15.46 -6.38
N LEU A 250 1.76 15.02 -5.17
CA LEU A 250 2.73 15.74 -4.32
C LEU A 250 4.10 15.84 -4.99
N GLY A 251 4.51 14.83 -5.76
CA GLY A 251 5.77 14.81 -6.49
C GLY A 251 5.83 15.91 -7.54
N HIS A 252 4.79 16.04 -8.36
CA HIS A 252 4.68 17.14 -9.32
C HIS A 252 4.67 18.51 -8.64
N LEU A 253 3.90 18.67 -7.57
CA LEU A 253 3.85 19.92 -6.82
C LEU A 253 5.21 20.29 -6.21
N THR A 254 5.87 19.34 -5.56
CA THR A 254 7.18 19.53 -4.91
C THR A 254 8.25 19.88 -5.93
N MET A 255 8.31 19.16 -7.06
CA MET A 255 9.30 19.39 -8.10
C MET A 255 9.08 20.71 -8.85
N LEU A 256 7.82 21.13 -9.04
CA LEU A 256 7.49 22.45 -9.56
C LEU A 256 8.01 23.56 -8.63
N LEU A 257 7.76 23.44 -7.32
CA LEU A 257 8.20 24.42 -6.33
C LEU A 257 9.74 24.49 -6.22
N PHE A 258 10.44 23.35 -6.23
CA PHE A 258 11.91 23.32 -6.23
C PHE A 258 12.51 23.85 -7.53
N SER A 259 11.85 23.64 -8.66
CA SER A 259 12.26 24.20 -9.95
C SER A 259 12.09 25.73 -9.96
N LEU A 260 10.98 26.26 -9.44
CA LEU A 260 10.79 27.71 -9.26
C LEU A 260 11.80 28.32 -8.28
N HIS A 261 12.09 27.63 -7.18
CA HIS A 261 13.15 27.99 -6.24
C HIS A 261 14.50 28.14 -6.97
N GLY A 262 14.97 27.11 -7.67
CA GLY A 262 16.23 27.14 -8.40
C GLY A 262 16.24 28.20 -9.52
N LEU A 263 15.16 28.31 -10.28
CA LEU A 263 15.03 29.28 -11.37
C LEU A 263 15.17 30.72 -10.87
N PHE A 264 14.53 31.06 -9.75
CA PHE A 264 14.57 32.43 -9.21
C PHE A 264 15.98 32.80 -8.77
N TYR A 265 16.70 31.89 -8.12
CA TYR A 265 18.11 32.10 -7.77
C TYR A 265 19.01 32.23 -9.00
N VAL A 266 18.84 31.38 -10.02
CA VAL A 266 19.59 31.47 -11.28
C VAL A 266 19.37 32.82 -11.96
N ILE A 267 18.14 33.34 -12.01
CA ILE A 267 17.84 34.66 -12.58
C ILE A 267 18.52 35.77 -11.76
N VAL A 268 18.43 35.73 -10.43
CA VAL A 268 19.07 36.71 -9.55
C VAL A 268 20.59 36.73 -9.75
N TRP A 269 21.24 35.58 -9.71
CA TRP A 269 22.70 35.49 -9.87
C TRP A 269 23.17 35.86 -11.28
N ALA A 270 22.34 35.60 -12.30
CA ALA A 270 22.62 36.06 -13.66
C ALA A 270 22.56 37.60 -13.78
N ILE A 271 21.57 38.25 -13.15
CA ILE A 271 21.45 39.72 -13.13
C ILE A 271 22.63 40.36 -12.38
N GLN A 272 23.09 39.73 -11.30
CA GLN A 272 24.21 40.23 -10.49
C GLN A 272 25.59 39.91 -11.09
N GLY A 273 25.67 39.05 -12.12
CA GLY A 273 26.90 38.76 -12.87
C GLY A 273 27.82 37.71 -12.23
N HIS A 274 27.39 37.01 -11.18
CA HIS A 274 28.19 36.01 -10.44
C HIS A 274 27.59 34.60 -10.46
N LEU A 275 26.85 34.26 -11.52
CA LEU A 275 26.14 32.98 -11.67
C LEU A 275 26.99 31.73 -11.41
N ILE A 276 28.14 31.60 -12.09
CA ILE A 276 28.97 30.39 -11.98
C ILE A 276 29.57 30.26 -10.58
N HIS A 277 29.96 31.39 -9.98
CA HIS A 277 30.51 31.43 -8.63
C HIS A 277 29.48 30.89 -7.62
N GLU A 278 28.25 31.42 -7.64
CA GLU A 278 27.19 30.99 -6.73
C GLU A 278 26.74 29.55 -6.96
N LEU A 279 26.65 29.10 -8.21
CA LEU A 279 26.26 27.71 -8.54
C LEU A 279 27.26 26.68 -8.01
N LEU A 280 28.55 26.99 -8.06
CA LEU A 280 29.62 26.09 -7.60
C LEU A 280 29.98 26.28 -6.13
N GLU A 281 29.31 27.20 -5.44
CA GLU A 281 29.68 27.55 -4.09
C GLU A 281 29.31 26.46 -3.08
N TRP A 282 30.29 26.12 -2.24
CA TRP A 282 30.13 25.18 -1.14
C TRP A 282 30.48 25.86 0.19
N LYS A 283 29.52 26.60 0.76
CA LYS A 283 29.68 27.29 2.04
C LYS A 283 29.73 26.31 3.21
N ASN A 284 30.62 26.56 4.17
CA ASN A 284 30.64 25.82 5.44
C ASN A 284 29.51 26.29 6.38
N ILE A 285 29.25 27.59 6.44
CA ILE A 285 28.22 28.19 7.29
C ILE A 285 27.07 28.65 6.39
N GLY A 286 25.87 28.16 6.67
CA GLY A 286 24.67 28.45 5.88
C GLY A 286 24.38 27.42 4.80
N ILE A 287 23.61 27.82 3.80
CA ILE A 287 23.13 26.96 2.72
C ILE A 287 24.24 26.75 1.68
N ALA A 288 24.51 25.50 1.32
CA ALA A 288 25.52 25.15 0.32
C ALA A 288 24.86 24.98 -1.06
N ASN A 289 25.18 25.85 -2.02
CA ASN A 289 24.47 25.92 -3.30
C ASN A 289 24.76 24.73 -4.21
N LEU A 290 26.03 24.32 -4.36
CA LEU A 290 26.41 23.23 -5.26
C LEU A 290 25.69 21.91 -4.92
N PRO A 291 25.59 21.47 -3.65
CA PRO A 291 24.74 20.34 -3.29
C PRO A 291 23.27 20.52 -3.69
N GLY A 292 22.72 21.72 -3.56
CA GLY A 292 21.36 22.04 -3.98
C GLY A 292 21.16 21.90 -5.48
N VAL A 293 22.12 22.34 -6.28
CA VAL A 293 22.12 22.18 -7.75
C VAL A 293 22.14 20.69 -8.13
N ILE A 294 23.01 19.89 -7.49
CA ILE A 294 23.09 18.44 -7.73
C ILE A 294 21.77 17.76 -7.37
N SER A 295 21.18 18.12 -6.21
CA SER A 295 19.88 17.62 -5.79
C SER A 295 18.78 17.98 -6.79
N LEU A 296 18.71 19.25 -7.23
CA LEU A 296 17.71 19.71 -8.20
C LEU A 296 17.85 19.02 -9.55
N LEU A 297 19.08 18.83 -10.07
CA LEU A 297 19.31 18.11 -11.32
C LEU A 297 18.85 16.65 -11.23
N ALA A 298 19.19 15.95 -10.14
CA ALA A 298 18.69 14.59 -9.90
C ALA A 298 17.15 14.57 -9.82
N GLY A 299 16.55 15.53 -9.12
CA GLY A 299 15.10 15.70 -9.04
C GLY A 299 14.44 15.94 -10.40
N LEU A 300 15.01 16.81 -11.24
CA LEU A 300 14.52 17.11 -12.58
C LEU A 300 14.58 15.89 -13.50
N MET A 301 15.67 15.13 -13.45
CA MET A 301 15.78 13.87 -14.20
C MET A 301 14.68 12.89 -13.79
N MET A 302 14.46 12.69 -12.49
CA MET A 302 13.36 11.86 -11.99
C MET A 302 11.98 12.39 -12.40
N TRP A 303 11.81 13.70 -12.41
CA TRP A 303 10.52 14.32 -12.71
C TRP A 303 10.15 14.14 -14.19
N VAL A 304 11.10 14.37 -15.11
CA VAL A 304 10.87 14.20 -16.55
C VAL A 304 10.53 12.76 -16.89
N THR A 305 11.26 11.78 -16.33
CA THR A 305 11.01 10.36 -16.62
C THR A 305 9.76 9.81 -15.93
N SER A 306 9.27 10.46 -14.87
CA SER A 306 8.01 10.09 -14.19
C SER A 306 6.75 10.67 -14.85
N LEU A 307 6.87 11.53 -15.86
CA LEU A 307 5.72 12.01 -16.62
C LEU A 307 5.01 10.85 -17.30
N HIS A 308 3.67 10.86 -17.26
CA HIS A 308 2.82 9.76 -17.73
C HIS A 308 3.15 9.26 -19.16
N PRO A 309 3.39 10.14 -20.17
CA PRO A 309 3.75 9.66 -21.51
C PRO A 309 5.08 8.89 -21.53
N VAL A 310 6.09 9.38 -20.81
CA VAL A 310 7.43 8.78 -20.77
C VAL A 310 7.40 7.45 -20.01
N ARG A 311 6.80 7.44 -18.83
CA ARG A 311 6.67 6.23 -18.00
C ARG A 311 5.91 5.11 -18.72
N LYS A 312 4.85 5.45 -19.45
CA LYS A 312 4.03 4.48 -20.19
C LYS A 312 4.80 3.81 -21.35
N GLN A 313 5.67 4.56 -22.02
CA GLN A 313 6.44 4.05 -23.17
C GLN A 313 7.77 3.41 -22.75
N TYR A 314 8.43 3.96 -21.73
CA TYR A 314 9.77 3.61 -21.29
C TYR A 314 9.82 3.35 -19.77
N PHE A 315 9.08 2.32 -19.33
CA PHE A 315 8.96 2.01 -17.90
C PHE A 315 10.31 1.72 -17.22
N GLU A 316 11.23 1.04 -17.90
CA GLU A 316 12.56 0.73 -17.35
C GLU A 316 13.38 1.99 -17.08
N LEU A 317 13.37 2.95 -18.03
CA LEU A 317 14.05 4.23 -17.88
C LEU A 317 13.51 4.98 -16.67
N PHE A 318 12.18 5.04 -16.53
CA PHE A 318 11.53 5.58 -15.33
C PHE A 318 12.04 4.87 -14.07
N PHE A 319 11.96 3.53 -14.02
CA PHE A 319 12.29 2.75 -12.83
C PHE A 319 13.74 2.97 -12.34
N TYR A 320 14.71 2.97 -13.26
CA TYR A 320 16.12 3.17 -12.92
C TYR A 320 16.44 4.62 -12.57
N THR A 321 15.94 5.59 -13.34
CA THR A 321 16.18 7.01 -13.05
C THR A 321 15.52 7.44 -11.75
N HIS A 322 14.37 6.86 -11.39
CA HIS A 322 13.72 7.16 -10.12
C HIS A 322 14.55 6.76 -8.90
N GLN A 323 15.51 5.82 -9.01
CA GLN A 323 16.44 5.49 -7.92
C GLN A 323 17.37 6.65 -7.54
N LEU A 324 17.47 7.69 -8.38
CA LEU A 324 18.18 8.93 -8.07
C LEU A 324 17.57 9.68 -6.87
N TYR A 325 16.44 9.22 -6.30
CA TYR A 325 15.90 9.75 -5.05
C TYR A 325 16.93 9.70 -3.92
N ILE A 326 17.85 8.72 -3.93
CA ILE A 326 18.93 8.61 -2.94
C ILE A 326 19.87 9.82 -3.06
N VAL A 327 20.29 10.13 -4.30
CA VAL A 327 21.12 11.30 -4.60
C VAL A 327 20.37 12.57 -4.23
N PHE A 328 19.11 12.69 -4.64
CA PHE A 328 18.25 13.82 -4.31
C PHE A 328 18.20 14.09 -2.80
N VAL A 329 17.89 13.08 -1.99
CA VAL A 329 17.74 13.23 -0.51
C VAL A 329 19.08 13.53 0.17
N VAL A 330 20.16 12.83 -0.18
CA VAL A 330 21.49 13.06 0.43
C VAL A 330 22.00 14.46 0.11
N PHE A 331 21.91 14.88 -1.15
CA PHE A 331 22.35 16.21 -1.56
C PHE A 331 21.41 17.32 -1.06
N LEU A 332 20.12 17.03 -0.86
CA LEU A 332 19.21 17.96 -0.18
C LEU A 332 19.64 18.17 1.28
N ALA A 333 19.99 17.10 2.00
CA ALA A 333 20.49 17.21 3.38
C ALA A 333 21.82 18.00 3.45
N LEU A 334 22.72 17.79 2.47
CA LEU A 334 23.95 18.58 2.33
C LEU A 334 23.65 20.05 2.01
N HIS A 335 22.64 20.34 1.19
CA HIS A 335 22.26 21.70 0.80
C HIS A 335 21.75 22.53 1.98
N VAL A 336 20.79 21.99 2.74
CA VAL A 336 20.05 22.75 3.77
C VAL A 336 20.53 22.51 5.21
N GLY A 337 21.39 21.50 5.42
CA GLY A 337 21.87 21.09 6.74
C GLY A 337 20.83 20.32 7.57
N ASP A 338 21.23 19.87 8.76
CA ASP A 338 20.40 19.08 9.68
C ASP A 338 19.15 19.85 10.15
N PHE A 339 19.31 21.14 10.41
CA PHE A 339 18.25 22.02 10.91
C PHE A 339 17.02 22.03 9.99
N ILE A 340 17.19 22.42 8.74
CA ILE A 340 16.07 22.53 7.78
C ILE A 340 15.62 21.14 7.32
N PHE A 341 16.56 20.22 7.12
CA PHE A 341 16.25 18.85 6.69
C PHE A 341 15.33 18.11 7.69
N SER A 342 15.42 18.44 8.97
CA SER A 342 14.56 17.89 10.03
C SER A 342 13.04 18.06 9.79
N ILE A 343 12.63 19.03 8.96
CA ILE A 343 11.23 19.26 8.58
C ILE A 343 10.67 18.09 7.76
N ALA A 344 11.47 17.54 6.84
CA ALA A 344 11.06 16.42 5.97
C ALA A 344 11.56 15.05 6.45
N ALA A 345 12.42 15.03 7.46
CA ALA A 345 13.10 13.83 7.95
C ALA A 345 12.15 12.71 8.40
N GLY A 346 11.01 13.01 9.03
CA GLY A 346 10.08 12.02 9.56
C GLY A 346 9.49 11.11 8.48
N GLY A 347 8.99 11.70 7.38
CA GLY A 347 8.49 10.94 6.25
C GLY A 347 9.56 10.10 5.56
N ILE A 348 10.77 10.67 5.41
CA ILE A 348 11.94 9.97 4.84
C ILE A 348 12.35 8.80 5.74
N PHE A 349 12.39 8.99 7.06
CA PHE A 349 12.77 7.95 8.02
C PHE A 349 11.78 6.77 8.01
N LEU A 350 10.48 7.04 7.97
CA LEU A 350 9.46 6.00 7.81
C LEU A 350 9.64 5.21 6.50
N PHE A 351 10.02 5.89 5.42
CA PHE A 351 10.33 5.22 4.16
C PHE A 351 11.60 4.37 4.22
N ILE A 352 12.65 4.82 4.92
CA ILE A 352 13.87 4.01 5.14
C ILE A 352 13.52 2.75 5.94
N LEU A 353 12.71 2.87 7.00
CA LEU A 353 12.25 1.73 7.79
C LEU A 353 11.52 0.69 6.93
N ASP A 354 10.57 1.16 6.10
CA ASP A 354 9.81 0.32 5.18
C ASP A 354 10.71 -0.30 4.09
N ARG A 355 11.62 0.48 3.51
CA ARG A 355 12.58 0.01 2.49
C ARG A 355 13.49 -1.08 3.04
N PHE A 356 13.99 -0.94 4.27
CA PHE A 356 14.85 -1.95 4.88
C PHE A 356 14.10 -3.26 5.17
N LEU A 357 12.86 -3.18 5.66
CA LEU A 357 12.04 -4.38 5.84
C LEU A 357 11.80 -5.11 4.51
N ARG A 358 11.44 -4.38 3.45
CA ARG A 358 11.25 -4.98 2.10
C ARG A 358 12.53 -5.62 1.57
N PHE A 359 13.68 -4.99 1.80
CA PHE A 359 14.97 -5.58 1.45
C PHE A 359 15.26 -6.88 2.19
N CYS A 360 14.87 -6.99 3.47
CA CYS A 360 14.97 -8.25 4.19
C CYS A 360 13.99 -9.30 3.65
N GLN A 361 12.76 -8.89 3.31
CA GLN A 361 11.73 -9.76 2.72
C GLN A 361 12.16 -10.33 1.37
N SER A 362 12.68 -9.47 0.48
CA SER A 362 13.03 -9.79 -0.90
C SER A 362 14.20 -10.77 -1.05
N ARG A 363 15.01 -10.94 0.00
CA ARG A 363 16.13 -11.89 0.02
C ARG A 363 15.67 -13.34 0.09
N ARG A 364 14.46 -13.60 0.59
CA ARG A 364 13.92 -14.96 0.72
C ARG A 364 13.59 -15.53 -0.66
N THR A 365 14.02 -16.76 -0.89
CA THR A 365 13.61 -17.56 -2.04
C THR A 365 12.32 -18.27 -1.69
N VAL A 366 11.38 -18.25 -2.63
CA VAL A 366 10.08 -18.89 -2.53
C VAL A 366 10.01 -19.98 -3.58
N ASP A 367 9.61 -21.17 -3.14
CA ASP A 367 9.45 -22.32 -4.00
C ASP A 367 8.15 -22.20 -4.82
N VAL A 368 8.26 -22.51 -6.11
CA VAL A 368 7.13 -22.66 -7.02
C VAL A 368 6.63 -24.10 -6.90
N LEU A 369 5.39 -24.29 -6.45
CA LEU A 369 4.76 -25.59 -6.21
C LEU A 369 4.16 -26.19 -7.49
N SER A 370 3.57 -25.36 -8.34
CA SER A 370 2.95 -25.80 -9.59
C SER A 370 2.89 -24.66 -10.59
N THR A 371 2.92 -25.02 -11.87
CA THR A 371 2.75 -24.10 -13.00
C THR A 371 1.74 -24.70 -13.97
N LYS A 372 0.77 -23.88 -14.41
CA LYS A 372 -0.25 -24.30 -15.37
C LYS A 372 -0.37 -23.27 -16.47
N CYS A 373 -0.35 -23.73 -17.73
CA CYS A 373 -0.45 -22.87 -18.90
C CYS A 373 -1.85 -23.00 -19.52
N PHE A 374 -2.57 -21.88 -19.61
CA PHE A 374 -3.88 -21.80 -20.25
C PHE A 374 -3.75 -21.59 -21.77
N PRO A 375 -4.74 -22.04 -22.57
CA PRO A 375 -4.74 -21.87 -24.03
C PRO A 375 -4.65 -20.41 -24.50
N CYS A 376 -5.12 -19.46 -23.68
CA CYS A 376 -5.01 -18.02 -23.96
C CYS A 376 -3.61 -17.44 -23.74
N GLY A 377 -2.61 -18.26 -23.39
CA GLY A 377 -1.25 -17.82 -23.07
C GLY A 377 -1.10 -17.27 -21.65
N THR A 378 -2.11 -17.40 -20.79
CA THR A 378 -2.01 -17.04 -19.37
C THR A 378 -1.33 -18.17 -18.59
N VAL A 379 -0.43 -17.83 -17.68
CA VAL A 379 0.29 -18.76 -16.81
C VAL A 379 -0.25 -18.61 -15.39
N GLU A 380 -0.67 -19.71 -14.77
CA GLU A 380 -0.89 -19.80 -13.34
C GLU A 380 0.39 -20.26 -12.65
N LEU A 381 0.76 -19.54 -11.60
CA LEU A 381 1.91 -19.84 -10.76
C LEU A 381 1.43 -20.04 -9.32
N VAL A 382 1.65 -21.23 -8.77
CA VAL A 382 1.33 -21.57 -7.38
C VAL A 382 2.61 -21.52 -6.55
N LEU A 383 2.63 -20.67 -5.53
CA LEU A 383 3.76 -20.35 -4.67
C LEU A 383 3.58 -20.94 -3.27
N SER A 384 4.68 -21.33 -2.64
CA SER A 384 4.68 -21.84 -1.25
C SER A 384 4.42 -20.72 -0.23
N LYS A 385 3.43 -20.91 0.64
CA LYS A 385 2.98 -19.96 1.67
C LYS A 385 3.15 -20.55 3.07
N PRO A 386 3.65 -19.81 4.07
CA PRO A 386 3.61 -20.29 5.45
C PRO A 386 2.20 -20.15 6.06
N THR A 387 1.91 -20.97 7.06
CA THR A 387 0.59 -21.08 7.74
C THR A 387 0.15 -19.76 8.36
N ASN A 388 1.10 -19.04 8.96
CA ASN A 388 0.90 -17.78 9.66
C ASN A 388 0.73 -16.55 8.76
N LEU A 389 0.89 -16.68 7.43
CA LEU A 389 0.69 -15.56 6.50
C LEU A 389 -0.81 -15.24 6.35
N ARG A 390 -1.26 -14.15 6.94
CA ARG A 390 -2.61 -13.61 6.77
C ARG A 390 -2.67 -12.68 5.57
N TYR A 391 -3.68 -12.83 4.72
CA TYR A 391 -3.97 -11.93 3.61
C TYR A 391 -5.47 -11.87 3.33
N ASN A 392 -5.91 -10.87 2.56
CA ASN A 392 -7.31 -10.72 2.15
C ASN A 392 -7.46 -11.03 0.66
N ALA A 393 -8.64 -11.48 0.22
CA ALA A 393 -8.99 -11.42 -1.20
C ALA A 393 -8.89 -9.95 -1.68
N LEU A 394 -8.37 -9.71 -2.88
CA LEU A 394 -7.88 -8.40 -3.40
C LEU A 394 -6.44 -8.01 -3.01
N SER A 395 -5.68 -8.92 -2.39
CA SER A 395 -4.25 -8.67 -2.18
C SER A 395 -3.46 -8.91 -3.48
N PHE A 396 -2.26 -8.34 -3.54
CA PHE A 396 -1.30 -8.50 -4.63
C PHE A 396 0.10 -8.73 -4.07
N ILE A 397 0.96 -9.32 -4.86
CA ILE A 397 2.36 -9.59 -4.54
C ILE A 397 3.26 -8.94 -5.59
N PHE A 398 4.50 -8.63 -5.23
CA PHE A 398 5.54 -8.38 -6.22
C PHE A 398 6.37 -9.63 -6.39
N LEU A 399 6.46 -10.10 -7.62
CA LEU A 399 7.20 -11.30 -7.98
C LEU A 399 8.48 -10.92 -8.73
N GLN A 400 9.57 -11.54 -8.33
CA GLN A 400 10.83 -11.57 -9.04
C GLN A 400 11.19 -13.03 -9.34
N VAL A 401 11.49 -13.34 -10.59
CA VAL A 401 11.99 -14.67 -10.99
C VAL A 401 13.46 -14.54 -11.36
N ARG A 402 14.34 -15.07 -10.50
CA ARG A 402 15.80 -14.87 -10.62
C ARG A 402 16.38 -15.45 -11.91
N GLY A 403 15.76 -16.50 -12.45
CA GLY A 403 16.13 -17.10 -13.73
C GLY A 403 15.88 -16.20 -14.94
N LEU A 404 15.04 -15.16 -14.81
CA LEU A 404 14.72 -14.23 -15.91
C LEU A 404 15.42 -12.88 -15.74
N SER A 405 15.34 -12.31 -14.52
CA SER A 405 15.89 -10.99 -14.23
C SER A 405 16.20 -10.84 -12.74
N TRP A 406 17.35 -10.23 -12.45
CA TRP A 406 17.82 -9.95 -11.09
C TRP A 406 17.28 -8.65 -10.49
N LEU A 407 16.70 -7.77 -11.31
CA LEU A 407 16.32 -6.42 -10.89
C LEU A 407 14.85 -6.10 -11.12
N GLN A 408 14.17 -6.83 -12.00
CA GLN A 408 12.77 -6.56 -12.32
C GLN A 408 11.83 -7.23 -11.31
N TRP A 409 10.94 -6.41 -10.74
CA TRP A 409 9.87 -6.79 -9.84
C TRP A 409 8.54 -6.44 -10.49
N HIS A 410 7.65 -7.42 -10.61
CA HIS A 410 6.35 -7.23 -11.27
C HIS A 410 5.20 -7.47 -10.29
N PRO A 411 4.22 -6.56 -10.20
CA PRO A 411 3.05 -6.75 -9.34
C PRO A 411 2.04 -7.69 -10.00
N PHE A 412 1.50 -8.63 -9.24
CA PHE A 412 0.43 -9.53 -9.65
C PHE A 412 -0.64 -9.66 -8.56
N SER A 413 -1.92 -9.61 -8.93
CA SER A 413 -3.03 -9.88 -8.02
C SER A 413 -3.04 -11.34 -7.63
N VAL A 414 -3.31 -11.61 -6.36
CA VAL A 414 -3.53 -12.96 -5.84
C VAL A 414 -4.87 -13.47 -6.35
N SER A 415 -4.88 -14.67 -6.94
CA SER A 415 -6.08 -15.34 -7.47
C SER A 415 -6.64 -16.40 -6.51
N SER A 416 -5.86 -16.87 -5.54
CA SER A 416 -6.31 -17.81 -4.49
C SER A 416 -6.98 -17.09 -3.31
N SER A 417 -7.86 -17.81 -2.61
CA SER A 417 -8.45 -17.31 -1.36
C SER A 417 -7.52 -17.52 -0.16
N PRO A 418 -7.58 -16.65 0.87
CA PRO A 418 -6.83 -16.86 2.11
C PRO A 418 -7.22 -18.12 2.88
N LEU A 419 -8.37 -18.71 2.58
CA LEU A 419 -8.83 -19.98 3.12
C LEU A 419 -8.52 -21.17 2.18
N ASP A 420 -8.00 -20.89 0.99
CA ASP A 420 -7.69 -21.88 -0.04
C ASP A 420 -6.32 -22.49 0.23
N GLY A 421 -6.33 -23.65 0.89
CA GLY A 421 -5.12 -24.38 1.28
C GLY A 421 -4.28 -23.68 2.35
N LYS A 422 -3.68 -24.48 3.24
CA LYS A 422 -2.85 -23.95 4.31
C LYS A 422 -1.49 -23.41 3.82
N HIS A 423 -1.01 -23.89 2.67
CA HIS A 423 0.40 -23.77 2.26
C HIS A 423 0.64 -23.23 0.84
N HIS A 424 -0.38 -22.74 0.15
CA HIS A 424 -0.20 -22.24 -1.22
C HIS A 424 -0.83 -20.86 -1.43
N LEU A 425 -0.32 -20.15 -2.43
CA LEU A 425 -0.83 -18.89 -2.93
C LEU A 425 -0.70 -18.88 -4.46
N ALA A 426 -1.78 -18.59 -5.17
CA ALA A 426 -1.80 -18.61 -6.64
C ALA A 426 -1.83 -17.19 -7.23
N VAL A 427 -1.18 -17.02 -8.38
CA VAL A 427 -1.27 -15.82 -9.22
C VAL A 427 -1.47 -16.20 -10.69
N LEU A 428 -2.24 -15.37 -11.41
CA LEU A 428 -2.47 -15.48 -12.84
C LEU A 428 -1.70 -14.40 -13.60
N ILE A 429 -0.83 -14.82 -14.53
CA ILE A 429 0.08 -13.96 -15.28
C ILE A 429 -0.28 -14.04 -16.77
N LYS A 430 -0.90 -12.99 -17.30
CA LYS A 430 -1.14 -12.88 -18.74
C LYS A 430 0.12 -12.39 -19.45
N VAL A 431 0.46 -13.03 -20.57
CA VAL A 431 1.61 -12.64 -21.38
C VAL A 431 1.30 -11.37 -22.17
N LEU A 432 2.02 -10.29 -21.84
CA LEU A 432 1.81 -8.94 -22.39
C LEU A 432 3.10 -8.22 -22.81
N GLY A 433 4.28 -8.73 -22.43
CA GLY A 433 5.57 -8.16 -22.79
C GLY A 433 6.74 -9.15 -22.60
N ASP A 434 7.95 -8.67 -22.90
CA ASP A 434 9.15 -9.51 -23.01
C ASP A 434 9.44 -10.36 -21.77
N TRP A 435 9.27 -9.79 -20.57
CA TRP A 435 9.50 -10.54 -19.32
C TRP A 435 8.49 -11.69 -19.17
N THR A 436 7.21 -11.43 -19.44
CA THR A 436 6.15 -12.45 -19.33
C THR A 436 6.25 -13.52 -20.40
N GLU A 437 6.71 -13.18 -21.61
CA GLU A 437 6.94 -14.17 -22.68
C GLU A 437 8.09 -15.09 -22.29
N LYS A 438 9.23 -14.53 -21.83
CA LYS A 438 10.36 -15.33 -21.34
C LYS A 438 9.97 -16.25 -20.17
N LEU A 439 9.08 -15.79 -19.28
CA LEU A 439 8.57 -16.64 -18.20
C LEU A 439 7.81 -17.84 -18.77
N ARG A 440 6.91 -17.60 -19.72
CA ARG A 440 6.13 -18.66 -20.38
C ARG A 440 7.03 -19.62 -21.14
N GLU A 441 7.98 -19.13 -21.93
CA GLU A 441 8.95 -19.94 -22.67
C GLU A 441 9.77 -20.83 -21.72
N ASN A 442 10.24 -20.28 -20.59
CA ASN A 442 10.98 -21.03 -19.58
C ASN A 442 10.13 -22.16 -18.99
N ILE A 443 8.88 -21.89 -18.62
CA ILE A 443 7.95 -22.90 -18.09
C ILE A 443 7.65 -23.98 -19.12
N LEU A 444 7.39 -23.61 -20.38
CA LEU A 444 7.15 -24.57 -21.46
C LEU A 444 8.39 -25.44 -21.72
N SER A 445 9.59 -24.85 -21.72
CA SER A 445 10.83 -25.61 -21.90
C SER A 445 11.09 -26.62 -20.78
N ILE A 446 10.68 -26.31 -19.54
CA ILE A 446 10.75 -27.25 -18.40
C ILE A 446 9.72 -28.37 -18.59
N SER A 447 8.50 -28.05 -19.02
CA SER A 447 7.45 -29.04 -19.27
C SER A 447 7.78 -29.97 -20.44
N GLU A 448 8.46 -29.49 -21.48
CA GLU A 448 8.88 -30.30 -22.64
C GLU A 448 10.09 -31.20 -22.35
N ALA A 449 10.90 -30.85 -21.36
CA ALA A 449 12.00 -31.68 -20.89
C ALA A 449 11.54 -32.86 -20.00
N GLU A 450 10.28 -32.88 -19.57
CA GLU A 450 9.66 -33.98 -18.81
C GLU A 450 8.82 -34.93 -19.69
N PRO A 451 9.46 -35.61 -20.66
CA PRO A 451 9.13 -37.03 -20.79
C PRO A 451 10.36 -37.86 -21.18
N ARG A 452 10.90 -38.63 -20.22
CA ARG A 452 11.34 -40.04 -20.33
C ARG A 452 12.36 -40.39 -19.25
N GLU A 453 12.01 -41.46 -18.54
CA GLU A 453 12.86 -42.33 -17.73
C GLU A 453 13.32 -41.80 -16.37
N GLU A 454 12.76 -42.45 -15.34
CA GLU A 454 13.39 -42.66 -14.04
C GLU A 454 14.89 -42.97 -14.21
N LEU A 455 15.70 -42.40 -13.31
CA LEU A 455 17.14 -42.63 -13.13
C LEU A 455 18.07 -41.55 -13.74
N SER A 456 18.26 -40.44 -13.03
CA SER A 456 19.58 -40.05 -12.52
C SER A 456 19.56 -38.65 -11.89
N SER A 457 20.28 -38.53 -10.79
CA SER A 457 20.57 -37.32 -10.01
C SER A 457 21.14 -36.17 -10.86
N ARG A 458 20.27 -35.36 -11.47
CA ARG A 458 20.57 -33.98 -11.87
C ARG A 458 19.64 -33.04 -11.09
N PRO A 459 20.13 -31.90 -10.59
CA PRO A 459 19.26 -30.94 -9.91
C PRO A 459 18.23 -30.45 -10.93
N HIS A 460 16.95 -30.78 -10.68
CA HIS A 460 15.82 -30.21 -11.40
C HIS A 460 16.00 -28.69 -11.45
N THR A 461 15.86 -28.08 -12.63
CA THR A 461 16.03 -26.63 -12.81
C THR A 461 14.88 -25.91 -12.11
N GLN A 462 15.00 -25.71 -10.80
CA GLN A 462 13.94 -25.17 -9.96
C GLN A 462 13.77 -23.68 -10.25
N ILE A 463 12.58 -23.27 -10.70
CA ILE A 463 12.25 -21.85 -10.85
C ILE A 463 12.30 -21.22 -9.46
N THR A 464 13.36 -20.44 -9.21
CA THR A 464 13.52 -19.72 -7.95
C THR A 464 12.87 -18.36 -8.05
N ALA A 465 11.82 -18.14 -7.26
CA ALA A 465 11.14 -16.87 -7.13
C ALA A 465 11.55 -16.13 -5.85
N SER A 466 11.41 -14.82 -5.83
CA SER A 466 11.40 -13.98 -4.63
C SER A 466 10.11 -13.17 -4.64
N VAL A 467 9.48 -13.03 -3.47
CA VAL A 467 8.15 -12.45 -3.34
C VAL A 467 8.15 -11.37 -2.26
N GLU A 468 7.62 -10.19 -2.58
CA GLU A 468 7.25 -9.17 -1.59
C GLU A 468 5.73 -9.12 -1.44
N GLY A 469 5.24 -8.97 -0.20
CA GLY A 469 3.82 -8.93 0.14
C GLY A 469 3.33 -10.21 0.81
N PRO A 470 2.02 -10.51 0.77
CA PRO A 470 0.96 -9.81 0.05
C PRO A 470 0.61 -8.43 0.63
N TYR A 471 0.37 -7.48 -0.27
CA TYR A 471 -0.10 -6.14 0.00
C TYR A 471 -1.57 -6.04 -0.41
N GLY A 472 -2.36 -5.26 0.32
CA GLY A 472 -3.77 -5.12 0.00
C GLY A 472 -4.49 -4.28 1.05
N HIS A 473 -5.81 -4.22 0.93
CA HIS A 473 -6.65 -3.60 1.93
C HIS A 473 -6.62 -4.41 3.23
N GLU A 474 -6.53 -3.73 4.38
CA GLU A 474 -6.66 -4.39 5.68
C GLU A 474 -8.07 -4.89 5.92
N SER A 475 -9.06 -4.11 5.46
CA SER A 475 -10.46 -4.52 5.56
C SER A 475 -10.92 -5.31 4.32
N PRO A 476 -11.66 -6.41 4.49
CA PRO A 476 -12.19 -7.17 3.38
C PRO A 476 -13.44 -6.46 2.82
N TYR A 477 -13.22 -5.50 1.93
CA TYR A 477 -14.29 -4.69 1.32
C TYR A 477 -15.37 -5.54 0.65
N HIS A 478 -15.00 -6.67 0.04
CA HIS A 478 -15.94 -7.61 -0.56
C HIS A 478 -16.89 -8.23 0.46
N LEU A 479 -16.52 -8.33 1.73
CA LEU A 479 -17.38 -8.87 2.79
C LEU A 479 -18.27 -7.80 3.45
N MET A 480 -18.19 -6.53 3.03
CA MET A 480 -18.95 -5.44 3.66
C MET A 480 -20.34 -5.23 3.06
N TYR A 481 -20.64 -5.83 1.91
CA TYR A 481 -21.88 -5.62 1.17
C TYR A 481 -22.61 -6.95 0.97
N GLU A 482 -23.93 -6.93 1.10
CA GLU A 482 -24.77 -8.11 0.79
C GLU A 482 -24.90 -8.33 -0.72
N ASN A 483 -24.86 -7.25 -1.49
CA ASN A 483 -24.97 -7.25 -2.94
C ASN A 483 -23.69 -6.70 -3.56
N LEU A 484 -23.06 -7.47 -4.45
CA LEU A 484 -21.80 -7.15 -5.10
C LEU A 484 -21.94 -7.17 -6.62
N ILE A 485 -21.32 -6.18 -7.26
CA ILE A 485 -21.10 -6.15 -8.72
C ILE A 485 -19.60 -6.18 -8.96
N LEU A 486 -19.11 -7.23 -9.61
CA LEU A 486 -17.71 -7.43 -9.95
C LEU A 486 -17.52 -7.21 -11.45
N VAL A 487 -16.90 -6.10 -11.85
CA VAL A 487 -16.70 -5.74 -13.26
C VAL A 487 -15.24 -5.95 -13.67
N ALA A 488 -14.98 -6.94 -14.51
CA ALA A 488 -13.63 -7.35 -14.93
C ALA A 488 -13.38 -7.06 -16.41
N GLY A 489 -12.16 -6.65 -16.75
CA GLY A 489 -11.67 -6.55 -18.12
C GLY A 489 -10.42 -7.40 -18.34
N GLY A 490 -10.49 -8.39 -19.23
CA GLY A 490 -9.37 -9.31 -19.52
C GLY A 490 -8.88 -10.04 -18.26
N ILE A 491 -7.57 -9.95 -17.97
CA ILE A 491 -6.94 -10.60 -16.80
C ILE A 491 -7.39 -10.01 -15.45
N GLY A 492 -8.11 -8.88 -15.46
CA GLY A 492 -8.69 -8.29 -14.25
C GLY A 492 -9.71 -9.17 -13.52
N ILE A 493 -10.05 -10.35 -14.07
CA ILE A 493 -10.83 -11.39 -13.39
C ILE A 493 -10.06 -12.06 -12.24
N SER A 494 -8.73 -12.07 -12.28
CA SER A 494 -7.86 -12.72 -11.28
C SER A 494 -8.23 -12.41 -9.81
N PRO A 495 -8.31 -11.14 -9.38
CA PRO A 495 -8.70 -10.80 -8.00
C PRO A 495 -10.13 -11.21 -7.65
N PHE A 496 -11.01 -11.40 -8.64
CA PHE A 496 -12.40 -11.83 -8.40
C PHE A 496 -12.51 -13.34 -8.18
N LEU A 497 -11.58 -14.14 -8.75
CA LEU A 497 -11.45 -15.56 -8.41
C LEU A 497 -11.11 -15.72 -6.92
N ALA A 498 -10.23 -14.88 -6.39
CA ALA A 498 -9.89 -14.86 -4.97
C ALA A 498 -11.10 -14.47 -4.09
N ILE A 499 -11.88 -13.46 -4.50
CA ILE A 499 -13.10 -13.07 -3.79
C ILE A 499 -14.09 -14.24 -3.75
N LEU A 500 -14.31 -14.86 -4.91
CA LEU A 500 -15.30 -15.90 -5.05
C LEU A 500 -14.93 -17.15 -4.24
N SER A 501 -13.67 -17.59 -4.34
CA SER A 501 -13.15 -18.69 -3.53
C SER A 501 -13.24 -18.37 -2.02
N ASP A 502 -12.99 -17.12 -1.59
CA ASP A 502 -13.09 -16.72 -0.18
C ASP A 502 -14.54 -16.75 0.34
N VAL A 503 -15.49 -16.25 -0.46
CA VAL A 503 -16.92 -16.30 -0.11
C VAL A 503 -17.41 -17.75 -0.03
N LEU A 504 -17.06 -18.60 -1.00
CA LEU A 504 -17.48 -20.02 -1.02
C LEU A 504 -16.91 -20.80 0.17
N HIS A 505 -15.62 -20.66 0.47
CA HIS A 505 -15.00 -21.30 1.64
C HIS A 505 -15.64 -20.84 2.96
N ARG A 506 -15.94 -19.54 3.10
CA ARG A 506 -16.63 -19.04 4.29
C ARG A 506 -18.02 -19.62 4.45
N ILE A 507 -18.78 -19.73 3.37
CA ILE A 507 -20.13 -20.33 3.39
C ILE A 507 -20.06 -21.81 3.79
N ARG A 508 -19.09 -22.55 3.24
CA ARG A 508 -18.85 -23.96 3.56
C ARG A 508 -18.49 -24.16 5.03
N GLU A 509 -17.58 -23.34 5.55
CA GLU A 509 -17.11 -23.43 6.94
C GLU A 509 -18.09 -22.78 7.95
N GLY A 510 -19.24 -22.26 7.49
CA GLY A 510 -20.20 -21.57 8.36
C GLY A 510 -19.67 -20.27 8.96
N LYS A 511 -18.61 -19.70 8.38
CA LYS A 511 -18.02 -18.42 8.80
C LYS A 511 -18.95 -17.26 8.39
N PRO A 512 -18.96 -16.17 9.18
CA PRO A 512 -19.79 -15.02 8.88
C PRO A 512 -19.39 -14.37 7.54
N CYS A 513 -20.35 -14.33 6.61
CA CYS A 513 -20.26 -13.70 5.30
C CYS A 513 -21.53 -12.90 5.04
N LEU A 514 -21.40 -11.64 4.59
CA LEU A 514 -22.55 -10.83 4.16
C LEU A 514 -22.97 -11.08 2.70
N PRO A 515 -22.06 -11.31 1.73
CA PRO A 515 -22.46 -11.45 0.32
C PRO A 515 -23.49 -12.57 0.12
N ARG A 516 -24.62 -12.21 -0.50
CA ARG A 516 -25.71 -13.12 -0.88
C ARG A 516 -25.99 -13.08 -2.37
N ASN A 517 -25.77 -11.94 -3.02
CA ASN A 517 -25.96 -11.76 -4.45
C ASN A 517 -24.68 -11.21 -5.07
N ILE A 518 -24.12 -11.92 -6.04
CA ILE A 518 -22.91 -11.51 -6.76
C ILE A 518 -23.23 -11.51 -8.25
N LEU A 519 -23.11 -10.34 -8.88
CA LEU A 519 -23.17 -10.16 -10.32
C LEU A 519 -21.75 -9.97 -10.87
N ILE A 520 -21.30 -10.89 -11.71
CA ILE A 520 -20.01 -10.82 -12.39
C ILE A 520 -20.25 -10.33 -13.81
N VAL A 521 -19.67 -9.18 -14.16
CA VAL A 521 -19.66 -8.64 -15.53
C VAL A 521 -18.24 -8.73 -16.04
N TRP A 522 -17.96 -9.66 -16.95
CA TRP A 522 -16.61 -9.89 -17.45
C TRP A 522 -16.51 -9.62 -18.95
N ALA A 523 -15.69 -8.65 -19.33
CA ALA A 523 -15.41 -8.35 -20.73
C ALA A 523 -14.05 -8.93 -21.16
N VAL A 524 -14.07 -9.83 -22.14
CA VAL A 524 -12.88 -10.44 -22.73
C VAL A 524 -12.79 -10.12 -24.22
N LYS A 525 -11.57 -10.20 -24.77
CA LYS A 525 -11.36 -10.01 -26.21
C LYS A 525 -11.84 -11.24 -26.98
N ASN A 526 -11.36 -12.42 -26.56
CA ASN A 526 -11.55 -13.69 -27.27
C ASN A 526 -12.12 -14.75 -26.32
N SER A 527 -12.83 -15.75 -26.85
CA SER A 527 -13.41 -16.86 -26.09
C SER A 527 -12.35 -17.79 -25.48
N ASN A 528 -11.12 -17.80 -26.00
CA ASN A 528 -10.00 -18.56 -25.43
C ASN A 528 -9.66 -18.17 -23.98
N GLU A 529 -10.10 -16.99 -23.52
CA GLU A 529 -9.88 -16.53 -22.14
C GLU A 529 -10.90 -17.13 -21.15
N LEU A 530 -12.06 -17.62 -21.62
CA LEU A 530 -13.14 -18.17 -20.80
C LEU A 530 -12.71 -19.26 -19.81
N PRO A 531 -11.77 -20.18 -20.13
CA PRO A 531 -11.28 -21.19 -19.19
C PRO A 531 -10.76 -20.62 -17.87
N LEU A 532 -10.30 -19.37 -17.82
CA LEU A 532 -9.81 -18.75 -16.57
C LEU A 532 -10.87 -18.67 -15.46
N LEU A 533 -12.14 -18.49 -15.83
CA LEU A 533 -13.25 -18.47 -14.87
C LEU A 533 -13.87 -19.87 -14.70
N LEU A 534 -13.91 -20.66 -15.77
CA LEU A 534 -14.52 -21.98 -15.79
C LEU A 534 -13.70 -23.05 -15.07
N ASP A 535 -12.38 -22.87 -14.97
CA ASP A 535 -11.48 -23.76 -14.23
C ASP A 535 -11.71 -23.71 -12.71
N LEU A 536 -12.30 -22.63 -12.20
CA LEU A 536 -12.73 -22.54 -10.81
C LEU A 536 -13.98 -23.40 -10.62
N ASP A 537 -13.79 -24.65 -10.21
CA ASP A 537 -14.90 -25.56 -9.87
C ASP A 537 -15.56 -25.15 -8.54
N MET A 538 -16.52 -24.22 -8.65
CA MET A 538 -17.27 -23.68 -7.51
C MET A 538 -18.02 -24.78 -6.73
N GLU A 539 -18.46 -25.84 -7.41
CA GLU A 539 -19.18 -26.95 -6.80
C GLU A 539 -18.26 -27.86 -6.00
N SER A 540 -17.01 -28.07 -6.46
CA SER A 540 -16.00 -28.77 -5.65
C SER A 540 -15.64 -28.01 -4.36
N ILE A 541 -15.59 -26.67 -4.43
CA ILE A 541 -15.22 -25.83 -3.28
C ILE A 541 -16.35 -25.81 -2.25
N CYS A 542 -17.59 -25.54 -2.67
CA CYS A 542 -18.77 -25.51 -1.80
C CYS A 542 -19.96 -26.23 -2.45
N PRO A 543 -20.22 -27.50 -2.11
CA PRO A 543 -21.39 -28.20 -2.64
C PRO A 543 -22.68 -27.50 -2.17
N PHE A 544 -23.67 -27.38 -3.06
CA PHE A 544 -24.96 -26.73 -2.80
C PHE A 544 -24.90 -25.24 -2.40
N PHE A 545 -23.88 -24.49 -2.87
CA PHE A 545 -23.77 -23.05 -2.59
C PHE A 545 -25.00 -22.23 -3.04
N SER A 546 -25.71 -22.70 -4.06
CA SER A 546 -26.89 -22.08 -4.66
C SER A 546 -28.05 -21.83 -3.68
N ASN A 547 -28.07 -22.52 -2.54
CA ASN A 547 -29.06 -22.31 -1.48
C ASN A 547 -28.78 -21.07 -0.62
N LYS A 548 -27.53 -20.60 -0.59
CA LYS A 548 -27.09 -19.49 0.28
C LYS A 548 -26.55 -18.29 -0.49
N LEU A 549 -26.07 -18.50 -1.72
CA LEU A 549 -25.43 -17.50 -2.55
C LEU A 549 -25.97 -17.58 -3.99
N ASN A 550 -26.43 -16.45 -4.50
CA ASN A 550 -26.83 -16.27 -5.89
C ASN A 550 -25.66 -15.67 -6.68
N ILE A 551 -25.17 -16.40 -7.68
CA ILE A 551 -24.11 -15.93 -8.58
C ILE A 551 -24.67 -15.85 -10.00
N GLU A 552 -24.66 -14.64 -10.53
CA GLU A 552 -25.01 -14.36 -11.91
C GLU A 552 -23.75 -13.92 -12.65
N THR A 553 -23.43 -14.58 -13.77
CA THR A 553 -22.24 -14.30 -14.56
C THR A 553 -22.63 -13.87 -15.97
N CYS A 554 -22.31 -12.64 -16.33
CA CYS A 554 -22.47 -12.10 -17.68
C CYS A 554 -21.09 -11.91 -18.32
N ILE A 555 -20.79 -12.72 -19.33
CA ILE A 555 -19.53 -12.69 -20.06
C ILE A 555 -19.74 -12.04 -21.43
N TYR A 556 -18.94 -11.04 -21.75
CA TYR A 556 -18.98 -10.29 -23.01
C TYR A 556 -17.71 -10.57 -23.80
N VAL A 557 -17.84 -11.29 -24.91
CA VAL A 557 -16.75 -11.54 -25.87
C VAL A 557 -16.80 -10.46 -26.93
N THR A 558 -15.80 -9.57 -26.91
CA THR A 558 -15.88 -8.29 -27.63
C THR A 558 -15.30 -8.29 -29.05
N ARG A 559 -14.50 -9.29 -29.44
CA ARG A 559 -13.94 -9.39 -30.81
C ARG A 559 -14.59 -10.44 -31.69
N GLU A 560 -15.13 -11.49 -31.10
CA GLU A 560 -15.79 -12.59 -31.83
C GLU A 560 -17.28 -12.28 -31.91
N SER A 561 -17.86 -12.41 -33.11
CA SER A 561 -19.29 -12.18 -33.36
C SER A 561 -20.16 -13.38 -33.06
N GLU A 562 -19.60 -14.58 -33.14
CA GLU A 562 -20.28 -15.87 -32.94
C GLU A 562 -19.39 -16.82 -32.11
N PRO A 563 -19.97 -17.80 -31.40
CA PRO A 563 -19.19 -18.82 -30.72
C PRO A 563 -18.33 -19.60 -31.72
N PRO A 564 -17.11 -20.03 -31.34
CA PRO A 564 -16.29 -20.86 -32.21
C PRO A 564 -17.07 -22.15 -32.54
N LEU A 565 -17.23 -22.43 -33.84
CA LEU A 565 -17.83 -23.67 -34.35
C LEU A 565 -16.95 -24.84 -33.89
N GLU A 566 -17.48 -25.71 -33.02
CA GLU A 566 -16.70 -26.75 -32.33
C GLU A 566 -15.90 -27.66 -33.29
N GLU A 567 -14.60 -27.80 -33.04
CA GLU A 567 -14.04 -29.13 -32.86
C GLU A 567 -14.05 -29.38 -31.35
N GLY A 568 -14.74 -30.44 -30.90
CA GLY A 568 -14.96 -30.78 -29.49
C GLY A 568 -13.71 -31.15 -28.66
N ARG A 569 -12.61 -30.40 -28.82
CA ARG A 569 -11.48 -30.36 -27.91
C ARG A 569 -11.45 -28.99 -27.25
N LEU A 570 -12.04 -28.89 -26.07
CA LEU A 570 -11.60 -27.87 -25.12
C LEU A 570 -10.10 -28.09 -24.95
N HIS A 571 -9.25 -27.20 -25.46
CA HIS A 571 -7.80 -27.34 -25.34
C HIS A 571 -7.48 -27.47 -23.84
N THR A 572 -7.17 -28.68 -23.40
CA THR A 572 -6.88 -28.98 -22.01
C THR A 572 -5.67 -28.17 -21.60
N ALA A 573 -5.76 -27.45 -20.49
CA ALA A 573 -4.61 -26.76 -19.93
C ALA A 573 -3.46 -27.76 -19.75
N VAL A 574 -2.27 -27.41 -20.21
CA VAL A 574 -1.08 -28.24 -20.00
C VAL A 574 -0.69 -28.03 -18.54
N ASN A 575 -0.96 -29.04 -17.73
CA ASN A 575 -0.56 -29.08 -16.33
C ASN A 575 0.86 -29.62 -16.25
N SER A 576 1.81 -28.81 -15.79
CA SER A 576 3.12 -29.29 -15.38
C SER A 576 3.17 -29.25 -13.85
N THR A 577 2.98 -30.41 -13.23
CA THR A 577 3.23 -30.59 -11.80
C THR A 577 4.74 -30.68 -11.58
N VAL A 578 5.35 -29.57 -11.16
CA VAL A 578 6.71 -29.59 -10.64
C VAL A 578 6.64 -30.23 -9.25
N CYS A 579 6.93 -31.52 -9.13
CA CYS A 579 7.06 -32.18 -7.82
C CYS A 579 8.27 -31.60 -7.07
N PRO A 580 8.13 -30.97 -5.89
CA PRO A 580 9.28 -30.57 -5.11
C PRO A 580 9.59 -31.67 -4.09
N LEU A 581 10.66 -32.44 -4.33
CA LEU A 581 11.41 -32.99 -3.21
C LEU A 581 12.45 -31.93 -2.83
N SER A 582 12.06 -30.95 -2.01
CA SER A 582 12.95 -29.95 -1.45
C SER A 582 12.36 -29.40 -0.16
N ILE A 583 13.19 -29.37 0.89
CA ILE A 583 12.88 -28.90 2.24
C ILE A 583 12.54 -27.39 2.13
N GLY A 584 11.24 -27.08 2.16
CA GLY A 584 10.67 -25.87 1.57
C GLY A 584 11.02 -24.55 2.27
N CYS A 585 11.22 -23.51 1.47
CA CYS A 585 11.28 -22.12 1.94
C CYS A 585 10.03 -21.38 1.46
N GLY A 586 9.03 -21.25 2.33
CA GLY A 586 7.82 -20.47 2.05
C GLY A 586 8.08 -18.96 1.99
N MET A 587 7.10 -18.21 1.48
CA MET A 587 7.06 -16.74 1.51
C MET A 587 7.43 -16.14 2.88
N SER A 588 8.03 -14.95 2.88
CA SER A 588 8.33 -14.23 4.12
C SER A 588 7.09 -13.50 4.65
N VAL A 589 6.84 -13.63 5.95
CA VAL A 589 5.77 -12.91 6.70
C VAL A 589 6.25 -11.53 7.16
N LEU A 590 7.40 -11.07 6.68
CA LEU A 590 7.89 -9.74 6.97
C LEU A 590 7.05 -8.72 6.20
N VAL A 591 6.70 -7.58 6.81
CA VAL A 591 5.92 -6.48 6.19
C VAL A 591 4.44 -6.81 5.92
N GLY A 592 3.53 -5.97 6.42
CA GLY A 592 2.09 -5.98 6.08
C GLY A 592 1.27 -7.17 6.61
N THR A 593 1.85 -8.35 6.67
CA THR A 593 1.24 -9.63 7.04
C THR A 593 1.83 -10.23 8.32
N GLY A 594 2.89 -9.60 8.81
CA GLY A 594 3.65 -9.98 9.99
C GLY A 594 2.96 -9.73 11.32
N ASN A 595 3.48 -10.34 12.38
CA ASN A 595 3.02 -10.07 13.74
C ASN A 595 3.21 -8.58 14.08
N ASN A 596 2.11 -7.90 14.41
CA ASN A 596 2.09 -6.47 14.74
C ASN A 596 3.05 -6.11 15.90
N ILE A 597 3.32 -7.05 16.82
CA ILE A 597 4.25 -6.86 17.94
C ILE A 597 5.69 -6.73 17.44
N TRP A 598 6.14 -7.63 16.57
CA TRP A 598 7.50 -7.60 16.02
C TRP A 598 7.72 -6.40 15.10
N SER A 599 6.73 -6.08 14.27
CA SER A 599 6.73 -4.86 13.47
C SER A 599 6.82 -3.60 14.35
N GLY A 600 6.07 -3.59 15.46
CA GLY A 600 6.12 -2.52 16.44
C GLY A 600 7.47 -2.36 17.13
N LEU A 601 8.04 -3.48 17.61
CA LEU A 601 9.34 -3.51 18.25
C LEU A 601 10.45 -3.02 17.32
N TYR A 602 10.39 -3.38 16.03
CA TYR A 602 11.34 -2.90 15.02
C TYR A 602 11.30 -1.38 14.86
N VAL A 603 10.11 -0.78 14.73
CA VAL A 603 9.95 0.66 14.56
C VAL A 603 10.38 1.42 15.82
N ILE A 604 9.98 0.92 17.00
CA ILE A 604 10.36 1.52 18.30
C ILE A 604 11.89 1.45 18.50
N SER A 605 12.48 0.26 18.33
CA SER A 605 13.94 0.06 18.47
C SER A 605 14.72 0.98 17.54
N SER A 606 14.32 1.07 16.27
CA SER A 606 15.01 1.92 15.28
C SER A 606 14.86 3.41 15.60
N THR A 607 13.69 3.86 16.07
CA THR A 607 13.47 5.28 16.40
C THR A 607 14.20 5.69 17.67
N VAL A 608 14.19 4.85 18.71
CA VAL A 608 14.97 5.08 19.93
C VAL A 608 16.46 5.03 19.60
N GLY A 609 16.88 4.07 18.78
CA GLY A 609 18.24 3.97 18.25
C GLY A 609 18.67 5.23 17.52
N PHE A 610 17.80 5.82 16.69
CA PHE A 610 18.08 7.08 15.99
C PHE A 610 18.34 8.23 16.96
N ILE A 611 17.48 8.40 17.98
CA ILE A 611 17.64 9.45 19.00
C ILE A 611 18.94 9.24 19.78
N ILE A 612 19.25 8.01 20.18
CA ILE A 612 20.49 7.67 20.90
C ILE A 612 21.72 7.93 20.02
N SER A 613 21.72 7.46 18.77
CA SER A 613 22.82 7.69 17.83
C SER A 613 23.09 9.17 17.58
N MET A 614 22.04 9.97 17.42
CA MET A 614 22.16 11.42 17.29
C MET A 614 22.72 12.07 18.57
N ALA A 615 22.26 11.64 19.75
CA ALA A 615 22.77 12.14 21.02
C ALA A 615 24.25 11.78 21.23
N LEU A 616 24.64 10.54 20.95
CA LEU A 616 26.03 10.06 21.04
C LEU A 616 26.94 10.80 20.06
N LEU A 617 26.53 10.91 18.79
CA LEU A 617 27.27 11.68 17.79
C LEU A 617 27.49 13.13 18.24
N ASN A 618 26.47 13.74 18.84
CA ASN A 618 26.59 15.10 19.32
C ASN A 618 27.59 15.24 20.48
N ILE A 619 27.49 14.35 21.47
CA ILE A 619 28.33 14.38 22.69
C ILE A 619 29.78 14.03 22.39
N PHE A 620 30.03 13.01 21.56
CA PHE A 620 31.37 12.46 21.36
C PHE A 620 32.09 13.03 20.14
N TYR A 621 31.37 13.56 19.14
CA TYR A 621 31.97 14.01 17.88
C TYR A 621 31.69 15.48 17.58
N VAL A 622 30.42 15.91 17.51
CA VAL A 622 30.09 17.28 17.07
C VAL A 622 30.59 18.33 18.07
N LYS A 623 30.33 18.16 19.38
CA LYS A 623 30.77 19.10 20.41
C LYS A 623 32.30 19.11 20.61
N PRO A 624 32.98 17.95 20.79
CA PRO A 624 34.41 17.96 21.09
C PRO A 624 35.27 18.46 19.94
N PHE A 625 34.89 18.15 18.70
CA PHE A 625 35.65 18.58 17.51
C PHE A 625 35.16 19.91 16.92
N GLY A 626 34.18 20.58 17.56
CA GLY A 626 33.71 21.91 17.15
C GLY A 626 33.16 21.94 15.72
N VAL A 627 32.45 20.89 15.30
CA VAL A 627 31.93 20.79 13.93
C VAL A 627 30.86 21.86 13.71
N SER A 628 31.20 22.89 12.92
CA SER A 628 30.31 24.02 12.63
C SER A 628 29.66 23.95 11.24
N SER A 629 30.20 23.13 10.33
CA SER A 629 29.73 23.05 8.94
C SER A 629 28.31 22.50 8.82
N TRP A 630 27.39 23.27 8.26
CA TRP A 630 25.97 22.93 8.17
C TRP A 630 25.71 21.72 7.26
N TRP A 631 26.32 21.72 6.08
CA TRP A 631 26.23 20.61 5.13
C TRP A 631 26.67 19.29 5.77
N TYR A 632 27.75 19.34 6.56
CA TYR A 632 28.31 18.15 7.18
C TYR A 632 27.42 17.62 8.30
N LYS A 633 26.79 18.51 9.09
CA LYS A 633 25.76 18.11 10.05
C LYS A 633 24.57 17.43 9.38
N GLY A 634 24.10 17.94 8.24
CA GLY A 634 23.03 17.31 7.46
C GLY A 634 23.39 15.90 6.95
N LEU A 635 24.65 15.73 6.51
CA LEU A 635 25.17 14.41 6.13
C LEU A 635 25.21 13.45 7.31
N LEU A 636 25.78 13.89 8.43
CA LEU A 636 25.85 13.10 9.66
C LEU A 636 24.45 12.69 10.16
N PHE A 637 23.49 13.61 10.12
CA PHE A 637 22.10 13.34 10.46
C PHE A 637 21.50 12.23 9.58
N SER A 638 21.73 12.30 8.26
CA SER A 638 21.28 11.28 7.30
C SER A 638 21.96 9.92 7.55
N ILE A 639 23.25 9.92 7.88
CA ILE A 639 23.99 8.71 8.25
C ILE A 639 23.41 8.09 9.52
N CYS A 640 23.12 8.90 10.55
CA CYS A 640 22.49 8.43 11.78
C CYS A 640 21.10 7.82 11.54
N MET A 641 20.30 8.41 10.63
CA MET A 641 19.01 7.83 10.24
C MET A 641 19.20 6.41 9.66
N VAL A 642 20.09 6.23 8.68
CA VAL A 642 20.30 4.92 8.06
C VAL A 642 20.94 3.92 9.02
N SER A 643 21.96 4.34 9.76
CA SER A 643 22.70 3.46 10.68
C SER A 643 21.81 2.99 11.83
N SER A 644 20.88 3.81 12.32
CA SER A 644 19.95 3.41 13.38
C SER A 644 19.07 2.23 12.98
N VAL A 645 18.58 2.22 11.73
CA VAL A 645 17.74 1.14 11.20
C VAL A 645 18.55 -0.15 11.05
N LEU A 646 19.81 -0.06 10.59
CA LEU A 646 20.67 -1.22 10.42
C LEU A 646 21.14 -1.81 11.76
N ILE A 647 21.58 -0.96 12.69
CA ILE A 647 22.20 -1.38 13.95
C ILE A 647 21.16 -1.80 14.99
N PHE A 648 20.07 -1.05 15.14
CA PHE A 648 19.05 -1.32 16.16
C PHE A 648 17.84 -2.06 15.59
N GLY A 649 17.47 -1.80 14.33
CA GLY A 649 16.37 -2.50 13.66
C GLY A 649 16.76 -3.88 13.12
N GLY A 650 17.98 -4.02 12.57
CA GLY A 650 18.50 -5.28 12.01
C GLY A 650 18.44 -6.47 12.97
N PRO A 651 18.94 -6.36 14.21
CA PRO A 651 18.85 -7.45 15.20
C PRO A 651 17.41 -7.86 15.52
N VAL A 652 16.47 -6.92 15.56
CA VAL A 652 15.05 -7.22 15.80
C VAL A 652 14.47 -8.06 14.67
N ILE A 653 14.81 -7.75 13.42
CA ILE A 653 14.39 -8.57 12.25
C ILE A 653 15.04 -9.96 12.31
N GLY A 654 16.31 -10.05 12.70
CA GLY A 654 16.99 -11.33 12.89
C GLY A 654 16.31 -12.21 13.93
N LEU A 655 15.94 -11.62 15.09
CA LEU A 655 15.19 -12.30 16.14
C LEU A 655 13.79 -12.70 15.68
N TRP A 656 13.10 -11.84 14.94
CA TRP A 656 11.80 -12.13 14.34
C TRP A 656 11.90 -13.35 13.40
N HIS A 657 12.90 -13.39 12.51
CA HIS A 657 13.11 -14.52 11.62
C HIS A 657 13.42 -15.83 12.37
N LEU A 658 14.23 -15.77 13.43
CA LEU A 658 14.51 -16.94 14.28
C LEU A 658 13.26 -17.44 15.00
N TRP A 659 12.42 -16.52 15.48
CA TRP A 659 11.14 -16.85 16.10
C TRP A 659 10.20 -17.52 15.09
N GLU A 660 10.07 -16.96 13.88
CA GLU A 660 9.24 -17.52 12.81
C GLU A 660 9.66 -18.96 12.46
N ARG A 661 10.96 -19.19 12.27
CA ARG A 661 11.48 -20.53 11.96
C ARG A 661 11.16 -21.56 13.05
N ARG A 662 11.18 -21.15 14.33
CA ARG A 662 10.79 -22.04 15.44
C ARG A 662 9.30 -22.33 15.45
N THR A 663 8.46 -21.32 15.18
CA THR A 663 7.00 -21.52 15.14
C THR A 663 6.58 -22.40 13.98
N THR A 664 7.13 -22.20 12.77
CA THR A 664 6.79 -23.00 11.58
C THR A 664 7.19 -24.47 11.77
N ALA A 665 8.37 -24.74 12.34
CA ALA A 665 8.79 -26.11 12.62
C ALA A 665 7.90 -26.82 13.66
N SER A 666 7.34 -26.07 14.61
CA SER A 666 6.36 -26.60 15.57
C SER A 666 5.01 -26.90 14.90
N ASP A 667 4.54 -26.01 14.03
CA ASP A 667 3.27 -26.18 13.30
C ASP A 667 3.32 -27.36 12.32
N GLU A 668 4.44 -27.55 11.60
CA GLU A 668 4.64 -28.70 10.70
C GLU A 668 4.61 -30.03 11.46
N TYR A 669 5.24 -30.08 12.64
CA TYR A 669 5.22 -31.26 13.50
C TYR A 669 3.80 -31.61 13.99
N GLU A 670 2.98 -30.61 14.33
CA GLU A 670 1.58 -30.86 14.71
C GLU A 670 0.69 -31.26 13.53
N ASP A 671 0.84 -30.65 12.35
CA ASP A 671 0.03 -31.00 11.17
C ASP A 671 0.36 -32.42 10.67
N ASP A 672 1.63 -32.84 10.73
CA ASP A 672 2.04 -34.21 10.43
C ASP A 672 1.44 -35.21 11.44
N LYS A 673 1.40 -34.87 12.73
CA LYS A 673 0.75 -35.70 13.74
C LYS A 673 -0.76 -35.84 13.49
N ILE A 674 -1.44 -34.75 13.13
CA ILE A 674 -2.87 -34.74 12.80
C ILE A 674 -3.16 -35.53 11.51
N LYS A 675 -2.28 -35.47 10.51
CA LYS A 675 -2.40 -36.27 9.28
C LYS A 675 -2.23 -37.76 9.55
N VAL A 676 -1.27 -38.14 10.40
CA VAL A 676 -1.06 -39.54 10.83
C VAL A 676 -2.28 -40.04 11.61
N ASP A 677 -2.87 -39.24 12.49
CA ASP A 677 -4.07 -39.60 13.26
C ASP A 677 -5.34 -39.71 12.38
N LYS A 678 -5.47 -38.88 11.33
CA LYS A 678 -6.58 -38.98 10.36
C LYS A 678 -6.43 -40.17 9.40
N ALA A 679 -5.21 -40.54 9.04
CA ALA A 679 -4.93 -41.71 8.22
C ALA A 679 -5.28 -43.03 8.93
N HIS A 680 -5.34 -43.02 10.28
CA HIS A 680 -5.74 -44.19 11.07
C HIS A 680 -7.26 -44.33 11.28
N ASN A 681 -8.08 -43.32 10.93
CA ASN A 681 -9.50 -43.28 11.35
C ASN A 681 -10.55 -43.17 10.23
N ASN A 682 -10.19 -43.22 8.95
CA ASN A 682 -11.20 -43.22 7.87
C ASN A 682 -11.12 -44.48 7.00
N GLY A 683 -11.93 -45.47 7.36
CA GLY A 683 -12.45 -46.47 6.45
C GLY A 683 -13.58 -45.90 5.60
N THR A 684 -13.48 -46.13 4.30
CA THR A 684 -14.56 -46.26 3.29
C THR A 684 -15.70 -45.23 3.34
N ILE A 685 -15.67 -44.25 2.43
CA ILE A 685 -16.86 -43.49 2.03
C ILE A 685 -17.23 -43.89 0.61
N ASP A 686 -18.39 -44.53 0.49
CA ASP A 686 -19.04 -44.91 -0.75
C ASP A 686 -19.25 -43.70 -1.69
N HIS A 687 -18.83 -43.86 -2.95
CA HIS A 687 -19.30 -43.04 -4.04
C HIS A 687 -20.76 -43.37 -4.33
N LYS A 688 -21.69 -42.53 -3.85
CA LYS A 688 -23.05 -42.48 -4.38
C LYS A 688 -23.12 -41.44 -5.50
N ASP A 689 -23.35 -41.94 -6.70
CA ASP A 689 -23.90 -41.18 -7.83
C ASP A 689 -25.15 -40.41 -7.38
N LEU A 690 -25.13 -39.10 -7.54
CA LEU A 690 -26.30 -38.23 -7.41
C LEU A 690 -26.39 -37.34 -8.64
N ASN A 691 -27.02 -37.91 -9.67
CA ASN A 691 -27.70 -37.14 -10.71
C ASN A 691 -28.89 -36.40 -10.07
N GLN A 692 -28.75 -35.10 -9.79
CA GLN A 692 -29.91 -34.23 -9.59
C GLN A 692 -29.62 -32.78 -9.99
N LYS A 693 -30.24 -32.38 -11.12
CA LYS A 693 -30.41 -31.00 -11.58
C LYS A 693 -30.92 -30.11 -10.43
N ASN A 694 -30.16 -29.06 -10.10
CA ASN A 694 -30.68 -27.80 -9.53
C ASN A 694 -29.74 -26.65 -9.89
N GLN A 695 -29.90 -26.19 -11.13
CA GLN A 695 -29.19 -25.06 -11.74
C GLN A 695 -29.72 -23.75 -11.17
N LYS A 696 -28.89 -23.01 -10.42
CA LYS A 696 -29.03 -21.56 -10.15
C LYS A 696 -27.66 -20.86 -10.09
N SER A 697 -26.70 -21.25 -10.92
CA SER A 697 -25.74 -20.29 -11.47
C SER A 697 -26.18 -20.01 -12.91
N SER A 698 -26.47 -18.75 -13.21
CA SER A 698 -26.85 -18.33 -14.55
C SER A 698 -25.61 -17.72 -15.20
N THR A 699 -25.03 -18.41 -16.17
CA THR A 699 -23.93 -17.89 -16.98
C THR A 699 -24.47 -17.52 -18.36
N ALA A 700 -24.51 -16.24 -18.66
CA ALA A 700 -24.87 -15.72 -19.97
C ALA A 700 -23.59 -15.28 -20.71
N ILE A 701 -23.35 -15.83 -21.90
CA ILE A 701 -22.22 -15.45 -22.77
C ILE A 701 -22.77 -14.71 -23.98
N LEU A 702 -22.32 -13.47 -24.16
CA LEU A 702 -22.73 -12.56 -25.22
C LEU A 702 -21.54 -12.29 -26.13
N TYR A 703 -21.72 -12.53 -27.44
CA TYR A 703 -20.70 -12.31 -28.46
C TYR A 703 -20.95 -11.01 -29.21
N GLY A 704 -19.88 -10.39 -29.72
CA GLY A 704 -19.92 -9.21 -30.58
C GLY A 704 -20.37 -7.90 -29.91
N THR A 705 -20.65 -7.93 -28.61
CA THR A 705 -21.23 -6.79 -27.87
C THR A 705 -20.35 -6.39 -26.69
N ARG A 706 -20.41 -5.10 -26.33
CA ARG A 706 -19.78 -4.58 -25.12
C ARG A 706 -20.83 -4.47 -24.01
N PRO A 707 -20.43 -4.54 -22.73
CA PRO A 707 -21.36 -4.34 -21.61
C PRO A 707 -22.00 -2.97 -21.69
N ASP A 708 -23.34 -2.92 -21.74
CA ASP A 708 -24.10 -1.68 -21.55
C ASP A 708 -24.32 -1.47 -20.06
N PHE A 709 -23.44 -0.69 -19.43
CA PHE A 709 -23.54 -0.40 -18.01
C PHE A 709 -24.84 0.32 -17.65
N LYS A 710 -25.41 1.15 -18.53
CA LYS A 710 -26.65 1.85 -18.23
C LYS A 710 -27.81 0.87 -18.07
N GLU A 711 -27.86 -0.14 -18.92
CA GLU A 711 -28.85 -1.21 -18.81
C GLU A 711 -28.60 -2.08 -17.56
N ILE A 712 -27.35 -2.48 -17.33
CA ILE A 712 -26.97 -3.33 -16.18
C ILE A 712 -27.27 -2.64 -14.85
N PHE A 713 -26.81 -1.40 -14.65
CA PHE A 713 -27.08 -0.65 -13.42
C PHE A 713 -28.57 -0.29 -13.30
N GLY A 714 -29.26 -0.02 -14.42
CA GLY A 714 -30.70 0.19 -14.45
C GLY A 714 -31.52 -1.04 -14.04
N SER A 715 -31.13 -2.24 -14.50
CA SER A 715 -31.80 -3.50 -14.13
C SER A 715 -31.54 -3.85 -12.66
N VAL A 716 -30.30 -3.71 -12.20
CA VAL A 716 -29.92 -3.90 -10.80
C VAL A 716 -30.67 -2.95 -9.88
N SER A 717 -30.79 -1.67 -10.27
CA SER A 717 -31.54 -0.66 -9.51
C SER A 717 -32.99 -1.05 -9.28
N LYS A 718 -33.63 -1.64 -10.30
CA LYS A 718 -35.02 -2.13 -10.21
C LYS A 718 -35.14 -3.41 -9.37
N ASN A 719 -34.16 -4.30 -9.46
CA ASN A 719 -34.23 -5.64 -8.85
C ASN A 719 -33.85 -5.65 -7.37
N TRP A 720 -32.83 -4.89 -6.96
CA TRP A 720 -32.27 -4.96 -5.60
C TRP A 720 -32.84 -3.90 -4.65
N GLY A 721 -33.48 -2.84 -5.16
CA GLY A 721 -34.17 -1.83 -4.35
C GLY A 721 -33.24 -1.00 -3.45
N HIS A 722 -33.72 -0.56 -2.29
CA HIS A 722 -33.02 0.40 -1.42
C HIS A 722 -31.94 -0.26 -0.53
N VAL A 723 -30.82 -0.62 -1.15
CA VAL A 723 -29.68 -1.30 -0.50
C VAL A 723 -28.34 -0.65 -0.84
N ASP A 724 -27.32 -0.88 -0.01
CA ASP A 724 -25.92 -0.56 -0.36
C ASP A 724 -25.37 -1.66 -1.28
N VAL A 725 -24.84 -1.27 -2.43
CA VAL A 725 -24.25 -2.18 -3.43
C VAL A 725 -22.77 -1.89 -3.58
N GLY A 726 -21.93 -2.89 -3.33
CA GLY A 726 -20.49 -2.79 -3.54
C GLY A 726 -20.15 -3.05 -5.01
N VAL A 727 -19.56 -2.06 -5.70
CA VAL A 727 -19.08 -2.22 -7.07
C VAL A 727 -17.57 -2.23 -7.07
N ILE A 728 -16.98 -3.34 -7.51
CA ILE A 728 -15.52 -3.51 -7.62
C ILE A 728 -15.18 -3.65 -9.09
N VAL A 729 -14.29 -2.78 -9.58
CA VAL A 729 -13.89 -2.75 -10.99
C VAL A 729 -12.39 -3.04 -11.11
N CYS A 730 -12.04 -4.03 -11.94
CA CYS A 730 -10.66 -4.38 -12.24
C CYS A 730 -10.47 -4.52 -13.76
N GLY A 731 -9.70 -3.61 -14.36
CA GLY A 731 -9.50 -3.60 -15.80
C GLY A 731 -8.95 -2.27 -16.32
N PRO A 732 -8.98 -2.04 -17.65
CA PRO A 732 -8.37 -0.87 -18.25
C PRO A 732 -9.03 0.44 -17.79
N PRO A 733 -8.31 1.59 -17.81
CA PRO A 733 -8.84 2.88 -17.35
C PRO A 733 -10.16 3.27 -18.02
N THR A 734 -10.33 2.96 -19.31
CA THR A 734 -11.56 3.25 -20.06
C THR A 734 -12.78 2.50 -19.50
N LEU A 735 -12.59 1.26 -19.03
CA LEU A 735 -13.62 0.47 -18.38
C LEU A 735 -13.98 1.09 -17.02
N GLN A 736 -12.98 1.47 -16.24
CA GLN A 736 -13.16 2.11 -14.93
C GLN A 736 -13.92 3.43 -15.05
N SER A 737 -13.53 4.31 -15.98
CA SER A 737 -14.22 5.58 -16.24
C SER A 737 -15.65 5.35 -16.69
N SER A 738 -15.92 4.35 -17.53
CA SER A 738 -17.28 4.04 -17.99
C SER A 738 -18.20 3.60 -16.84
N VAL A 739 -17.73 2.70 -15.98
CA VAL A 739 -18.49 2.27 -14.80
C VAL A 739 -18.68 3.41 -13.80
N ALA A 740 -17.61 4.18 -13.52
CA ALA A 740 -17.68 5.32 -12.62
C ALA A 740 -18.66 6.39 -13.11
N LYS A 741 -18.73 6.63 -14.43
CA LYS A 741 -19.68 7.56 -15.05
C LYS A 741 -21.11 7.15 -14.79
N GLU A 742 -21.41 5.86 -14.91
CA GLU A 742 -22.76 5.35 -14.71
C GLU A 742 -23.16 5.33 -13.22
N ILE A 743 -22.23 5.00 -12.33
CA ILE A 743 -22.47 5.12 -10.88
C ILE A 743 -22.78 6.57 -10.50
N ARG A 744 -22.06 7.53 -11.09
CA ARG A 744 -22.29 8.95 -10.85
C ARG A 744 -23.64 9.41 -11.40
N SER A 745 -24.03 9.01 -12.62
CA SER A 745 -25.35 9.37 -13.18
C SER A 745 -26.48 8.83 -12.33
N HIS A 746 -26.43 7.56 -11.93
CA HIS A 746 -27.43 6.94 -11.05
C HIS A 746 -27.50 7.62 -9.69
N SER A 747 -26.35 7.97 -9.10
CA SER A 747 -26.33 8.67 -7.81
C SER A 747 -26.88 10.10 -7.87
N LEU A 748 -26.73 10.81 -9.00
CA LEU A 748 -27.24 12.17 -9.18
C LEU A 748 -28.73 12.18 -9.54
N SER A 749 -29.18 11.19 -10.32
CA SER A 749 -30.58 11.03 -10.74
C SER A 749 -31.43 10.22 -9.74
N ARG A 750 -30.86 9.90 -8.57
CA ARG A 750 -31.44 9.00 -7.58
C ARG A 750 -32.81 9.48 -7.11
N GLN A 751 -33.81 8.61 -7.20
CA GLN A 751 -35.10 8.77 -6.56
C GLN A 751 -35.19 7.79 -5.37
N ASN A 752 -35.90 8.14 -4.30
CA ASN A 752 -36.14 7.17 -3.23
C ASN A 752 -37.25 6.22 -3.72
N PRO A 753 -37.02 4.89 -3.87
CA PRO A 753 -36.12 4.00 -3.12
C PRO A 753 -35.00 3.29 -3.95
N ASP A 754 -34.13 4.03 -4.62
CA ASP A 754 -33.00 3.47 -5.38
C ASP A 754 -31.80 3.07 -4.49
N PRO A 755 -30.98 2.07 -4.91
CA PRO A 755 -29.77 1.65 -4.21
C PRO A 755 -28.67 2.72 -4.22
N VAL A 756 -27.68 2.54 -3.34
CA VAL A 756 -26.45 3.33 -3.32
C VAL A 756 -25.30 2.46 -3.82
N PHE A 757 -24.71 2.86 -4.96
CA PHE A 757 -23.55 2.18 -5.52
C PHE A 757 -22.25 2.74 -4.95
N HIS A 758 -21.41 1.86 -4.43
CA HIS A 758 -20.09 2.18 -3.89
C HIS A 758 -18.99 1.74 -4.87
N PHE A 759 -18.36 2.68 -5.55
CA PHE A 759 -17.30 2.39 -6.52
C PHE A 759 -15.96 2.12 -5.82
N ASN A 760 -15.31 1.03 -6.18
CA ASN A 760 -13.94 0.70 -5.80
C ASN A 760 -13.17 0.23 -7.04
N SER A 761 -12.09 0.91 -7.38
CA SER A 761 -11.17 0.50 -8.44
C SER A 761 -10.04 -0.34 -7.86
N HIS A 762 -9.77 -1.50 -8.44
CA HIS A 762 -8.59 -2.31 -8.14
C HIS A 762 -7.77 -2.45 -9.41
N SER A 763 -6.68 -1.69 -9.53
CA SER A 763 -5.86 -1.68 -10.74
C SER A 763 -4.46 -1.13 -10.48
N PHE A 764 -3.46 -1.82 -11.02
CA PHE A 764 -2.06 -1.41 -11.00
C PHE A 764 -1.75 -0.54 -12.22
N ASP A 765 -2.28 0.69 -12.25
CA ASP A 765 -1.79 1.71 -13.16
C ASP A 765 -0.57 2.41 -12.52
N LEU A 766 0.54 1.67 -12.39
CA LEU A 766 1.79 2.19 -11.81
C LEU A 766 2.55 3.16 -12.70
#